data_AF-A0AA40VN40-F1
#
_entry.id   AF-A0AA40VN40-F1
#
_cell.length_a   1.000
_cell.length_b   1.000
_cell.length_c   1.000
_cell.angle_alpha   90.00
_cell.angle_beta   90.00
_cell.angle_gamma   90.00
#
_symmetry.space_group_name_H-M   'P 1'
#
loop_
_entity.id
_entity.type
_entity.pdbx_description
1 polymer ?
#
loop_
_entity_poly.entity_id
_entity_poly.type
_entity_poly.pdbx_seq_one_letter_code
_entity_poly.pdbx_strand_id
1 'polypeptide(L)'
;MPSLGDIVAPRRMGVDFRWLLASSWTSNVGDGIALAAAPLLIASMTSSPVLVASGAILQFLPWLLFGLHAGAVADRFDRRRIMMLANGARAVVVAALIVFLVTGVANIGIVLAVAFLYGCAEVFVDTAGSAMLPMIVKPVDLGTGNARLQAGFLVANQFAGPPLGAFLFALGSAWPFLVQGLCVALAIVLISRLTLPIAPPAAPAPRKPVHTDIGEGLQWLWRNPPVRTLVLIILCFNITWAAPWGVLVLYATEHLGMGPVGFGALTTASALGGMLAVLIFGRLQQRVSFATLMRVCLSAEVVMHLSFALTTTGWVALVIMFGFGLYAFVWGTISTTVRQRLVPQALQGRVASVNMVGVFGGMVIGQALGGVIAQTWGLTAPWWFAFAGSALTLALVWRPISHIVNAPPAMDNGPVTDAPDSLPGWTHVYSGKVRDLYRPADPEAPADRMLVVASDRVSAFDFVLEPAIPDKGTLLTTLSLWWFDQLSGGDGGRRIPNHLAASHELTLGDDGIPNTADDLRSLIPDAVAGRAMLVRALDMQPIECVVRGYLTGSGWVEYQDSGTVCGIALPAGLANGDRLPEPIFTPAFKAPLGEHDENISYERTVELVGADVAAQLRDTSLEIYTRAARIAEAKGLILADTKFEFGLDEAGTLTLADEVLTSDSSRYWDAEAWRTGTTPSARMASFDKQRVRDWLAANWDKQGTPPALPGAVVAQTTAKYRELLQRLTA
;
A
#
# COMPACT_ATOMS: atom_id res chain seq x y z
N MET A 1 -8.68 -22.27 23.11
CA MET A 1 -8.12 -22.16 21.75
C MET A 1 -9.28 -22.02 20.76
N PRO A 2 -9.25 -21.09 19.81
CA PRO A 2 -10.26 -21.03 18.77
C PRO A 2 -10.27 -22.35 17.98
N SER A 3 -11.46 -22.82 17.58
CA SER A 3 -11.56 -24.00 16.72
C SER A 3 -10.91 -23.71 15.37
N LEU A 4 -10.40 -24.73 14.66
CA LEU A 4 -9.89 -24.58 13.29
C LEU A 4 -10.91 -23.86 12.38
N GLY A 5 -12.20 -24.15 12.57
CA GLY A 5 -13.29 -23.47 11.87
C GLY A 5 -13.41 -21.98 12.19
N ASP A 6 -13.14 -21.58 13.44
CA ASP A 6 -13.14 -20.16 13.84
C ASP A 6 -11.88 -19.43 13.39
N ILE A 7 -10.76 -20.15 13.19
CA ILE A 7 -9.52 -19.60 12.60
C ILE A 7 -9.73 -19.34 11.10
N VAL A 8 -10.31 -20.30 10.37
CA VAL A 8 -10.52 -20.21 8.92
C VAL A 8 -11.68 -19.27 8.59
N ALA A 9 -12.82 -19.41 9.27
CA ALA A 9 -14.02 -18.63 9.00
C ALA A 9 -14.64 -18.09 10.32
N PRO A 10 -14.11 -16.97 10.85
CA PRO A 10 -14.52 -16.41 12.13
C PRO A 10 -16.04 -16.18 12.21
N ARG A 11 -16.68 -16.66 13.29
CA ARG A 11 -18.15 -16.52 13.50
C ARG A 11 -18.62 -15.07 13.39
N ARG A 12 -17.78 -14.10 13.79
CA ARG A 12 -18.12 -12.67 13.76
C ARG A 12 -18.40 -12.11 12.36
N MET A 13 -17.93 -12.79 11.30
CA MET A 13 -18.15 -12.37 9.91
C MET A 13 -19.49 -12.86 9.34
N GLY A 14 -20.26 -13.63 10.10
CA GLY A 14 -21.59 -14.09 9.70
C GLY A 14 -21.61 -15.30 8.78
N VAL A 15 -22.83 -15.77 8.50
CA VAL A 15 -23.09 -16.99 7.71
C VAL A 15 -22.88 -16.75 6.22
N ASP A 16 -23.23 -15.56 5.71
CA ASP A 16 -23.06 -15.21 4.30
C ASP A 16 -21.58 -15.20 3.88
N PHE A 17 -20.68 -14.73 4.76
CA PHE A 17 -19.24 -14.81 4.51
C PHE A 17 -18.78 -16.27 4.36
N ARG A 18 -19.31 -17.17 5.19
CA ARG A 18 -18.98 -18.61 5.11
C ARG A 18 -19.46 -19.24 3.81
N TRP A 19 -20.64 -18.87 3.33
CA TRP A 19 -21.13 -19.32 2.02
C TRP A 19 -20.28 -18.80 0.87
N LEU A 20 -19.90 -17.52 0.90
CA LEU A 20 -18.99 -16.93 -0.09
C LEU A 20 -17.62 -17.63 -0.07
N LEU A 21 -17.04 -17.82 1.12
CA LEU A 21 -15.74 -18.46 1.29
C LEU A 21 -15.78 -19.91 0.79
N ALA A 22 -16.79 -20.69 1.19
CA ALA A 22 -16.96 -22.07 0.75
C ALA A 22 -17.13 -22.14 -0.78
N SER A 23 -18.00 -21.31 -1.35
CA SER A 23 -18.20 -21.24 -2.81
C SER A 23 -16.90 -20.90 -3.54
N SER A 24 -16.16 -19.91 -3.07
CA SER A 24 -14.90 -19.48 -3.67
C SER A 24 -13.85 -20.59 -3.60
N TRP A 25 -13.66 -21.21 -2.44
CA TRP A 25 -12.68 -22.30 -2.28
C TRP A 25 -13.04 -23.52 -3.13
N THR A 26 -14.32 -23.91 -3.18
CA THR A 26 -14.78 -25.01 -4.03
C THR A 26 -14.53 -24.73 -5.51
N SER A 27 -14.85 -23.52 -6.01
CA SER A 27 -14.56 -23.16 -7.40
C SER A 27 -13.05 -23.19 -7.68
N ASN A 28 -12.24 -22.63 -6.77
CA ASN A 28 -10.79 -22.58 -6.92
C ASN A 28 -10.15 -23.97 -7.03
N VAL A 29 -10.66 -24.99 -6.32
CA VAL A 29 -10.21 -26.39 -6.50
C VAL A 29 -10.44 -26.83 -7.96
N GLY A 30 -11.65 -26.62 -8.48
CA GLY A 30 -12.00 -27.01 -9.85
C GLY A 30 -11.17 -26.26 -10.91
N ASP A 31 -10.98 -24.95 -10.71
CA ASP A 31 -10.17 -24.11 -11.61
C ASP A 31 -8.70 -24.51 -11.60
N GLY A 32 -8.13 -24.82 -10.43
CA GLY A 32 -6.75 -25.29 -10.32
C GLY A 32 -6.52 -26.66 -10.99
N ILE A 33 -7.51 -27.56 -10.91
CA ILE A 33 -7.48 -28.85 -11.63
C ILE A 33 -7.42 -28.61 -13.15
N ALA A 34 -8.24 -27.68 -13.65
CA ALA A 34 -8.27 -27.34 -15.07
C ALA A 34 -6.99 -26.62 -15.54
N LEU A 35 -6.35 -25.85 -14.66
CA LEU A 35 -5.11 -25.11 -14.96
C LEU A 35 -4.00 -26.02 -15.53
N ALA A 36 -3.86 -27.24 -15.00
CA ALA A 36 -2.93 -28.22 -15.55
C ALA A 36 -3.56 -29.08 -16.65
N ALA A 37 -4.83 -29.48 -16.48
CA ALA A 37 -5.48 -30.42 -17.38
C ALA A 37 -5.80 -29.84 -18.77
N ALA A 38 -6.13 -28.55 -18.89
CA ALA A 38 -6.47 -27.94 -20.18
C ALA A 38 -5.26 -27.86 -21.14
N PRO A 39 -4.07 -27.39 -20.72
CA PRO A 39 -2.87 -27.46 -21.56
C PRO A 39 -2.49 -28.90 -21.93
N LEU A 40 -2.63 -29.85 -20.99
CA LEU A 40 -2.36 -31.27 -21.24
C LEU A 40 -3.34 -31.88 -22.25
N LEU A 41 -4.61 -31.50 -22.19
CA LEU A 41 -5.61 -31.93 -23.17
C LEU A 41 -5.23 -31.45 -24.57
N ILE A 42 -4.87 -30.17 -24.72
CA ILE A 42 -4.48 -29.62 -26.03
C ILE A 42 -3.21 -30.31 -26.53
N ALA A 43 -2.18 -30.45 -25.67
CA ALA A 43 -0.93 -31.12 -26.02
C ALA A 43 -1.11 -32.62 -26.36
N SER A 44 -2.13 -33.28 -25.81
CA SER A 44 -2.44 -34.67 -26.18
C SER A 44 -3.05 -34.81 -27.58
N MET A 45 -3.56 -33.71 -28.16
CA MET A 45 -4.22 -33.69 -29.46
C MET A 45 -3.35 -33.06 -30.56
N THR A 46 -2.29 -32.33 -30.20
CA THR A 46 -1.38 -31.70 -31.16
C THR A 46 0.02 -31.50 -30.59
N SER A 47 1.02 -31.60 -31.46
CA SER A 47 2.40 -31.17 -31.17
C SER A 47 2.70 -29.77 -31.72
N SER A 48 1.72 -29.05 -32.27
CA SER A 48 1.95 -27.69 -32.76
C SER A 48 2.00 -26.71 -31.58
N PRO A 49 3.15 -26.02 -31.34
CA PRO A 49 3.26 -25.08 -30.24
C PRO A 49 2.33 -23.87 -30.38
N VAL A 50 2.00 -23.46 -31.60
CA VAL A 50 1.03 -22.37 -31.87
C VAL A 50 -0.36 -22.73 -31.37
N LEU A 51 -0.82 -23.96 -31.63
CA LEU A 51 -2.14 -24.41 -31.21
C LEU A 51 -2.21 -24.63 -29.68
N VAL A 52 -1.12 -25.12 -29.06
CA VAL A 52 -1.03 -25.21 -27.59
C VAL A 52 -1.08 -23.83 -26.95
N ALA A 53 -0.29 -22.87 -27.44
CA ALA A 53 -0.31 -21.48 -26.95
C ALA A 53 -1.68 -20.82 -27.17
N SER A 54 -2.37 -21.16 -28.27
CA SER A 54 -3.72 -20.64 -28.57
C SER A 54 -4.75 -20.98 -27.48
N GLY A 55 -4.57 -22.09 -26.75
CA GLY A 55 -5.44 -22.43 -25.62
C GLY A 55 -5.43 -21.37 -24.53
N ALA A 56 -4.24 -20.98 -24.08
CA ALA A 56 -4.08 -19.94 -23.08
C ALA A 56 -4.46 -18.55 -23.63
N ILE A 57 -4.14 -18.26 -24.89
CA ILE A 57 -4.54 -17.00 -25.55
C ILE A 57 -6.06 -16.86 -25.53
N LEU A 58 -6.78 -17.89 -25.93
CA LEU A 58 -8.24 -17.86 -25.99
C LEU A 58 -8.89 -17.82 -24.60
N GLN A 59 -8.23 -18.35 -23.57
CA GLN A 59 -8.69 -18.21 -22.20
C GLN A 59 -8.51 -16.77 -21.67
N PHE A 60 -7.42 -16.08 -22.02
CA PHE A 60 -7.13 -14.72 -21.52
C PHE A 60 -7.70 -13.59 -22.39
N LEU A 61 -7.95 -13.83 -23.68
CA LEU A 61 -8.51 -12.83 -24.60
C LEU A 61 -9.84 -12.22 -24.09
N PRO A 62 -10.78 -12.99 -23.50
CA PRO A 62 -11.99 -12.44 -22.91
C PRO A 62 -11.77 -11.34 -21.86
N TRP A 63 -10.69 -11.38 -21.09
CA TRP A 63 -10.37 -10.30 -20.13
C TRP A 63 -10.14 -8.95 -20.84
N LEU A 64 -9.53 -8.97 -22.02
CA LEU A 64 -9.30 -7.77 -22.84
C LEU A 64 -10.59 -7.25 -23.48
N LEU A 65 -11.51 -8.14 -23.84
CA LEU A 65 -12.76 -7.78 -24.50
C LEU A 65 -13.83 -7.33 -23.50
N PHE A 66 -13.94 -8.04 -22.38
CA PHE A 66 -15.07 -7.93 -21.46
C PHE A 66 -14.70 -7.43 -20.06
N GLY A 67 -13.44 -7.44 -19.64
CA GLY A 67 -13.06 -7.10 -18.25
C GLY A 67 -13.59 -5.74 -17.78
N LEU A 68 -13.48 -4.72 -18.63
CA LEU A 68 -13.98 -3.36 -18.34
C LEU A 68 -15.52 -3.29 -18.34
N HIS A 69 -16.16 -4.06 -19.20
CA HIS A 69 -17.61 -4.13 -19.31
C HIS A 69 -18.24 -4.92 -18.15
N ALA A 70 -17.57 -5.97 -17.68
CA ALA A 70 -18.03 -6.82 -16.60
C ALA A 70 -18.23 -6.04 -15.29
N GLY A 71 -17.35 -5.07 -15.00
CA GLY A 71 -17.50 -4.18 -13.83
C GLY A 71 -18.78 -3.34 -13.91
N ALA A 72 -19.02 -2.71 -15.06
CA ALA A 72 -20.22 -1.90 -15.28
C ALA A 72 -21.52 -2.73 -15.23
N VAL A 73 -21.48 -4.00 -15.64
CA VAL A 73 -22.61 -4.94 -15.50
C VAL A 73 -22.80 -5.32 -14.02
N ALA A 74 -21.71 -5.61 -13.30
CA ALA A 74 -21.73 -5.97 -11.88
C ALA A 74 -22.28 -4.86 -10.98
N ASP A 75 -22.22 -3.61 -11.41
CA ASP A 75 -22.79 -2.46 -10.69
C ASP A 75 -24.27 -2.22 -10.99
N ARG A 76 -24.79 -2.77 -12.10
CA ARG A 76 -26.18 -2.57 -12.55
C ARG A 76 -27.11 -3.71 -12.16
N PHE A 77 -26.57 -4.91 -12.03
CA PHE A 77 -27.35 -6.11 -11.78
C PHE A 77 -26.95 -6.75 -10.46
N ASP A 78 -27.83 -7.61 -9.95
CA ASP A 78 -27.57 -8.40 -8.75
C ASP A 78 -26.31 -9.27 -8.96
N ARG A 79 -25.25 -8.97 -8.19
CA ARG A 79 -23.94 -9.62 -8.28
C ARG A 79 -24.02 -11.12 -8.03
N ARG A 80 -24.89 -11.56 -7.11
CA ARG A 80 -25.13 -12.99 -6.86
C ARG A 80 -25.75 -13.64 -8.10
N ARG A 81 -26.72 -13.00 -8.76
CA ARG A 81 -27.32 -13.55 -9.99
C ARG A 81 -26.31 -13.63 -11.13
N ILE A 82 -25.47 -12.60 -11.31
CA ILE A 82 -24.40 -12.61 -12.32
C ILE A 82 -23.46 -13.79 -12.07
N MET A 83 -23.00 -13.96 -10.82
CA MET A 83 -22.10 -15.05 -10.45
C MET A 83 -22.73 -16.43 -10.66
N MET A 84 -24.02 -16.59 -10.35
CA MET A 84 -24.76 -17.83 -10.61
C MET A 84 -24.91 -18.13 -12.10
N LEU A 85 -25.29 -17.13 -12.91
CA LEU A 85 -25.45 -17.29 -14.35
C LEU A 85 -24.12 -17.60 -15.04
N ALA A 86 -23.05 -16.91 -14.66
CA ALA A 86 -21.72 -17.10 -15.21
C ALA A 86 -21.14 -18.48 -14.84
N ASN A 87 -21.27 -18.92 -13.58
CA ASN A 87 -20.91 -20.29 -13.20
C ASN A 87 -21.80 -21.34 -13.88
N GLY A 88 -23.09 -21.05 -14.09
CA GLY A 88 -23.99 -21.90 -14.88
C GLY A 88 -23.49 -22.06 -16.31
N ALA A 89 -23.06 -20.97 -16.96
CA ALA A 89 -22.44 -21.02 -18.29
C ALA A 89 -21.14 -21.85 -18.28
N ARG A 90 -20.26 -21.67 -17.29
CA ARG A 90 -19.05 -22.50 -17.12
C ARG A 90 -19.39 -23.98 -16.99
N ALA A 91 -20.39 -24.33 -16.18
CA ALA A 91 -20.82 -25.71 -15.99
C ALA A 91 -21.36 -26.34 -17.30
N VAL A 92 -22.15 -25.59 -18.08
CA VAL A 92 -22.66 -26.05 -19.38
C VAL A 92 -21.52 -26.26 -20.38
N VAL A 93 -20.58 -25.32 -20.44
CA VAL A 93 -19.41 -25.40 -21.34
C VAL A 93 -18.53 -26.61 -21.00
N VAL A 94 -18.26 -26.83 -19.71
CA VAL A 94 -17.48 -27.99 -19.23
C VAL A 94 -18.25 -29.30 -19.46
N ALA A 95 -19.57 -29.33 -19.22
CA ALA A 95 -20.39 -30.50 -19.49
C ALA A 95 -20.38 -30.88 -20.99
N ALA A 96 -20.49 -29.89 -21.88
CA ALA A 96 -20.37 -30.11 -23.31
C ALA A 96 -18.99 -30.67 -23.70
N LEU A 97 -17.90 -30.13 -23.13
CA LEU A 97 -16.56 -30.68 -23.33
C LEU A 97 -16.48 -32.15 -22.91
N ILE A 98 -17.00 -32.51 -21.73
CA ILE A 98 -17.00 -33.89 -21.24
C ILE A 98 -17.75 -34.81 -22.22
N VAL A 99 -18.91 -34.39 -22.72
CA VAL A 99 -19.66 -35.16 -23.73
C VAL A 99 -18.79 -35.39 -24.96
N PHE A 100 -18.16 -34.35 -25.52
CA PHE A 100 -17.29 -34.51 -26.69
C PHE A 100 -16.09 -35.43 -26.43
N LEU A 101 -15.50 -35.38 -25.23
CA LEU A 101 -14.39 -36.25 -24.84
C LEU A 101 -14.83 -37.71 -24.73
N VAL A 102 -15.96 -37.98 -24.08
CA VAL A 102 -16.48 -39.34 -23.88
C VAL A 102 -17.00 -39.95 -25.18
N THR A 103 -17.59 -39.16 -26.07
CA THR A 103 -18.06 -39.65 -27.38
C THR A 103 -16.94 -39.79 -28.40
N GLY A 104 -15.72 -39.35 -28.09
CA GLY A 104 -14.57 -39.38 -29.01
C GLY A 104 -14.69 -38.39 -30.19
N VAL A 105 -15.59 -37.40 -30.09
CA VAL A 105 -15.81 -36.37 -31.14
C VAL A 105 -14.99 -35.11 -30.87
N ALA A 106 -14.39 -35.00 -29.68
CA ALA A 106 -13.52 -33.89 -29.32
C ALA A 106 -12.39 -33.72 -30.35
N ASN A 107 -12.25 -32.50 -30.85
CA ASN A 107 -11.13 -32.07 -31.66
C ASN A 107 -10.58 -30.75 -31.09
N ILE A 108 -9.40 -30.36 -31.55
CA ILE A 108 -8.72 -29.18 -31.02
C ILE A 108 -9.53 -27.89 -31.17
N GLY A 109 -10.29 -27.74 -32.26
CA GLY A 109 -11.17 -26.58 -32.46
C GLY A 109 -12.25 -26.47 -31.39
N ILE A 110 -12.83 -27.61 -30.98
CA ILE A 110 -13.79 -27.66 -29.86
C ILE A 110 -13.12 -27.25 -28.55
N VAL A 111 -11.93 -27.78 -28.25
CA VAL A 111 -11.21 -27.47 -27.00
C VAL A 111 -10.85 -25.97 -26.93
N LEU A 112 -10.39 -25.39 -28.04
CA LEU A 112 -10.09 -23.97 -28.15
C LEU A 112 -11.36 -23.09 -28.01
N ALA A 113 -12.48 -23.49 -28.62
CA ALA A 113 -13.75 -22.82 -28.44
C ALA A 113 -14.24 -22.88 -26.99
N VAL A 114 -14.08 -24.03 -26.33
CA VAL A 114 -14.38 -24.21 -24.91
C VAL A 114 -13.52 -23.29 -24.04
N ALA A 115 -12.21 -23.19 -24.29
CA ALA A 115 -11.33 -22.28 -23.56
C ALA A 115 -11.80 -20.82 -23.66
N PHE A 116 -12.19 -20.37 -24.87
CA PHE A 116 -12.73 -19.03 -25.07
C PHE A 116 -14.07 -18.80 -24.35
N LEU A 117 -15.03 -19.71 -24.51
CA LEU A 117 -16.34 -19.59 -23.88
C LEU A 117 -16.25 -19.65 -22.35
N TYR A 118 -15.34 -20.48 -21.82
CA TYR A 118 -15.06 -20.54 -20.40
C TYR A 118 -14.48 -19.23 -19.89
N GLY A 119 -13.44 -18.71 -20.55
CA GLY A 119 -12.82 -17.43 -20.21
C GLY A 119 -13.82 -16.26 -20.24
N CYS A 120 -14.75 -16.25 -21.21
CA CYS A 120 -15.85 -15.27 -21.25
C CYS A 120 -16.69 -15.27 -19.98
N ALA A 121 -17.05 -16.44 -19.47
CA ALA A 121 -17.83 -16.54 -18.24
C ALA A 121 -17.00 -16.28 -16.98
N GLU A 122 -15.73 -16.70 -16.97
CA GLU A 122 -14.77 -16.50 -15.88
C GLU A 122 -14.60 -15.02 -15.53
N VAL A 123 -14.47 -14.14 -16.54
CA VAL A 123 -14.38 -12.68 -16.36
C VAL A 123 -15.52 -12.14 -15.48
N PHE A 124 -16.75 -12.62 -15.68
CA PHE A 124 -17.90 -12.17 -14.89
C PHE A 124 -17.93 -12.79 -13.49
N VAL A 125 -17.47 -14.03 -13.33
CA VAL A 125 -17.37 -14.69 -12.00
C VAL A 125 -16.39 -13.93 -11.11
N ASP A 126 -15.20 -13.63 -11.61
CA ASP A 126 -14.15 -12.96 -10.84
C ASP A 126 -14.53 -11.52 -10.49
N THR A 127 -15.11 -10.80 -11.46
CA THR A 127 -15.55 -9.43 -11.26
C THR A 127 -16.71 -9.34 -10.26
N ALA A 128 -17.71 -10.23 -10.37
CA ALA A 128 -18.81 -10.25 -9.41
C ALA A 128 -18.35 -10.70 -8.02
N GLY A 129 -17.48 -11.72 -7.94
CA GLY A 129 -16.99 -12.28 -6.68
C GLY A 129 -16.18 -11.29 -5.84
N SER A 130 -15.26 -10.56 -6.47
CA SER A 130 -14.45 -9.54 -5.79
C SER A 130 -15.27 -8.38 -5.23
N ALA A 131 -16.36 -8.01 -5.92
CA ALA A 131 -17.27 -6.94 -5.48
C ALA A 131 -18.25 -7.37 -4.37
N MET A 132 -18.41 -8.67 -4.10
CA MET A 132 -19.37 -9.17 -3.09
C MET A 132 -18.85 -9.13 -1.66
N LEU A 133 -17.56 -9.36 -1.42
CA LEU A 133 -17.00 -9.40 -0.06
C LEU A 133 -17.29 -8.09 0.73
N PRO A 134 -17.08 -6.88 0.16
CA PRO A 134 -17.39 -5.63 0.86
C PRO A 134 -18.85 -5.44 1.25
N MET A 135 -19.78 -6.16 0.62
CA MET A 135 -21.21 -6.10 0.94
C MET A 135 -21.60 -6.98 2.13
N ILE A 136 -20.75 -7.95 2.50
CA ILE A 136 -21.09 -9.03 3.43
C ILE A 136 -20.40 -8.83 4.79
N VAL A 137 -19.19 -8.27 4.80
CA VAL A 137 -18.40 -8.09 6.02
C VAL A 137 -18.24 -6.62 6.39
N LYS A 138 -18.03 -6.35 7.68
CA LYS A 138 -17.78 -4.99 8.17
C LYS A 138 -16.43 -4.46 7.63
N PRO A 139 -16.26 -3.14 7.47
CA PRO A 139 -15.01 -2.54 6.99
C PRO A 139 -13.75 -3.03 7.73
N VAL A 140 -13.83 -3.14 9.06
CA VAL A 140 -12.73 -3.65 9.91
C VAL A 140 -12.35 -5.10 9.65
N ASP A 141 -13.26 -5.93 9.13
CA ASP A 141 -13.01 -7.34 8.84
C ASP A 141 -12.63 -7.59 7.37
N LEU A 142 -12.65 -6.56 6.49
CA LEU A 142 -12.37 -6.72 5.06
C LEU A 142 -10.99 -7.30 4.76
N GLY A 143 -9.96 -6.83 5.46
CA GLY A 143 -8.60 -7.34 5.28
C GLY A 143 -8.51 -8.83 5.59
N THR A 144 -9.16 -9.27 6.69
CA THR A 144 -9.19 -10.70 7.05
C THR A 144 -10.00 -11.51 6.04
N GLY A 145 -11.16 -10.99 5.58
CA GLY A 145 -11.98 -11.64 4.57
C GLY A 145 -11.23 -11.86 3.25
N ASN A 146 -10.53 -10.83 2.75
CA ASN A 146 -9.70 -10.90 1.55
C ASN A 146 -8.57 -11.92 1.72
N ALA A 147 -7.87 -11.90 2.86
CA ALA A 147 -6.81 -12.87 3.15
C ALA A 147 -7.33 -14.32 3.11
N ARG A 148 -8.56 -14.59 3.56
CA ARG A 148 -9.15 -15.94 3.52
C ARG A 148 -9.59 -16.37 2.12
N LEU A 149 -10.14 -15.48 1.31
CA LEU A 149 -10.42 -15.77 -0.10
C LEU A 149 -9.11 -16.03 -0.87
N GLN A 150 -8.10 -15.19 -0.65
CA GLN A 150 -6.77 -15.33 -1.28
C GLN A 150 -6.07 -16.63 -0.87
N ALA A 151 -6.21 -17.06 0.40
CA ALA A 151 -5.69 -18.35 0.84
C ALA A 151 -6.31 -19.52 0.07
N GLY A 152 -7.61 -19.45 -0.24
CA GLY A 152 -8.29 -20.42 -1.10
C GLY A 152 -7.67 -20.48 -2.50
N PHE A 153 -7.47 -19.33 -3.13
CA PHE A 153 -6.79 -19.26 -4.43
C PHE A 153 -5.37 -19.86 -4.37
N LEU A 154 -4.53 -19.44 -3.42
CA LEU A 154 -3.15 -19.93 -3.33
C LEU A 154 -3.06 -21.44 -3.05
N VAL A 155 -3.87 -21.96 -2.12
CA VAL A 155 -3.80 -23.36 -1.71
C VAL A 155 -4.56 -24.26 -2.68
N ALA A 156 -5.80 -23.92 -3.02
CA ALA A 156 -6.64 -24.78 -3.85
C ALA A 156 -6.37 -24.64 -5.35
N ASN A 157 -6.26 -23.39 -5.85
CA ASN A 157 -6.10 -23.14 -7.28
C ASN A 157 -4.64 -23.28 -7.75
N GLN A 158 -3.69 -22.73 -7.00
CA GLN A 158 -2.29 -22.69 -7.44
C GLN A 158 -1.45 -23.88 -6.94
N PHE A 159 -1.62 -24.30 -5.69
CA PHE A 159 -0.79 -25.36 -5.09
C PHE A 159 -1.36 -26.77 -5.28
N ALA A 160 -2.58 -27.04 -4.82
CA ALA A 160 -3.14 -28.39 -4.80
C ALA A 160 -3.83 -28.78 -6.12
N GLY A 161 -4.48 -27.82 -6.80
CA GLY A 161 -5.24 -28.07 -8.02
C GLY A 161 -4.42 -28.65 -9.17
N PRO A 162 -3.31 -28.04 -9.60
CA PRO A 162 -2.54 -28.49 -10.77
C PRO A 162 -2.02 -29.92 -10.68
N PRO A 163 -1.41 -30.40 -9.56
CA PRO A 163 -0.97 -31.78 -9.46
C PRO A 163 -2.15 -32.76 -9.42
N LEU A 164 -3.29 -32.38 -8.78
CA LEU A 164 -4.51 -33.18 -8.83
C LEU A 164 -5.05 -33.27 -10.25
N GLY A 165 -5.06 -32.17 -11.00
CA GLY A 165 -5.51 -32.14 -12.39
C GLY A 165 -4.63 -32.95 -13.33
N ALA A 166 -3.31 -32.82 -13.21
CA ALA A 166 -2.36 -33.64 -13.95
C ALA A 166 -2.49 -35.13 -13.64
N PHE A 167 -2.68 -35.49 -12.36
CA PHE A 167 -2.91 -36.87 -11.94
C PHE A 167 -4.23 -37.43 -12.49
N LEU A 168 -5.34 -36.68 -12.35
CA LEU A 168 -6.63 -37.07 -12.92
C LEU A 168 -6.56 -37.21 -14.44
N PHE A 169 -5.82 -36.33 -15.11
CA PHE A 169 -5.63 -36.39 -16.56
C PHE A 169 -4.87 -37.65 -16.98
N ALA A 170 -3.87 -38.07 -16.20
CA ALA A 170 -3.16 -39.32 -16.42
C ALA A 170 -4.05 -40.56 -16.27
N LEU A 171 -5.12 -40.49 -15.46
CA LEU A 171 -6.15 -41.54 -15.37
C LEU A 171 -7.14 -41.52 -16.54
N GLY A 172 -7.32 -40.36 -17.18
CA GLY A 172 -8.15 -40.20 -18.36
C GLY A 172 -8.52 -38.73 -18.60
N SER A 173 -8.61 -38.34 -19.87
CA SER A 173 -8.77 -36.94 -20.28
C SER A 173 -10.06 -36.28 -19.78
N ALA A 174 -11.13 -37.04 -19.52
CA ALA A 174 -12.40 -36.50 -19.05
C ALA A 174 -12.48 -36.27 -17.52
N TRP A 175 -11.66 -36.97 -16.72
CA TRP A 175 -11.74 -36.93 -15.25
C TRP A 175 -11.50 -35.54 -14.64
N PRO A 176 -10.48 -34.77 -15.06
CA PRO A 176 -10.26 -33.43 -14.50
C PRO A 176 -11.47 -32.52 -14.71
N PHE A 177 -12.04 -32.53 -15.91
CA PHE A 177 -13.17 -31.68 -16.27
C PHE A 177 -14.46 -32.12 -15.58
N LEU A 178 -14.64 -33.42 -15.32
CA LEU A 178 -15.76 -33.92 -14.52
C LEU A 178 -15.69 -33.40 -13.07
N VAL A 179 -14.52 -33.49 -12.44
CA VAL A 179 -14.33 -32.96 -11.08
C VAL A 179 -14.49 -31.44 -11.06
N GLN A 180 -13.94 -30.73 -12.04
CA GLN A 180 -14.15 -29.29 -12.21
C GLN A 180 -15.65 -28.94 -12.34
N GLY A 181 -16.40 -29.64 -13.19
CA GLY A 181 -17.83 -29.43 -13.37
C GLY A 181 -18.63 -29.64 -12.08
N LEU A 182 -18.28 -30.67 -11.30
CA LEU A 182 -18.88 -30.91 -9.98
C LEU A 182 -18.57 -29.79 -8.98
N CYS A 183 -17.32 -29.31 -8.95
CA CYS A 183 -16.91 -28.17 -8.13
C CYS A 183 -17.69 -26.90 -8.49
N VAL A 184 -17.82 -26.58 -9.78
CA VAL A 184 -18.58 -25.41 -10.25
C VAL A 184 -20.07 -25.57 -9.90
N ALA A 185 -20.66 -26.75 -10.11
CA ALA A 185 -22.05 -27.02 -9.73
C ALA A 185 -22.29 -26.85 -8.22
N LEU A 186 -21.38 -27.37 -7.39
CA LEU A 186 -21.43 -27.19 -5.93
C LEU A 186 -21.27 -25.72 -5.54
N ALA A 187 -20.37 -24.97 -6.20
CA ALA A 187 -20.20 -23.53 -5.97
C ALA A 187 -21.50 -22.76 -6.28
N ILE A 188 -22.24 -23.11 -7.34
CA ILE A 188 -23.56 -22.54 -7.64
C ILE A 188 -24.55 -22.81 -6.49
N VAL A 189 -24.57 -24.03 -5.96
CA VAL A 189 -25.44 -24.36 -4.82
C VAL A 189 -25.05 -23.55 -3.58
N LEU A 190 -23.77 -23.41 -3.28
CA LEU A 190 -23.28 -22.66 -2.12
C LEU A 190 -23.60 -21.16 -2.25
N ILE A 191 -23.34 -20.54 -3.40
CA ILE A 191 -23.65 -19.13 -3.62
C ILE A 191 -25.17 -18.86 -3.67
N SER A 192 -25.98 -19.86 -4.02
CA SER A 192 -27.44 -19.73 -3.96
C SER A 192 -27.99 -19.58 -2.53
N ARG A 193 -27.21 -19.97 -1.51
CA ARG A 193 -27.59 -19.81 -0.10
C ARG A 193 -27.25 -18.42 0.45
N LEU A 194 -26.46 -17.65 -0.28
CA LEU A 194 -26.00 -16.34 0.14
C LEU A 194 -27.10 -15.29 -0.02
N THR A 195 -27.31 -14.47 1.00
CA THR A 195 -28.25 -13.36 0.95
C THR A 195 -27.48 -12.04 0.93
N LEU A 196 -27.59 -11.28 -0.16
CA LEU A 196 -26.99 -9.94 -0.23
C LEU A 196 -27.99 -8.93 0.34
N PRO A 197 -27.52 -7.94 1.13
CA PRO A 197 -28.34 -6.79 1.49
C PRO A 197 -28.81 -6.08 0.21
N ILE A 198 -30.11 -5.79 0.10
CA ILE A 198 -30.64 -4.96 -0.99
C ILE A 198 -30.12 -3.53 -0.73
N ALA A 199 -29.13 -3.10 -1.51
CA ALA A 199 -28.67 -1.73 -1.43
C ALA A 199 -29.83 -0.79 -1.82
N PRO A 200 -30.08 0.30 -1.08
CA PRO A 200 -30.99 1.34 -1.53
C PRO A 200 -30.51 1.84 -2.91
N PRO A 201 -31.42 2.17 -3.84
CA PRO A 201 -31.02 2.74 -5.13
C PRO A 201 -30.16 3.99 -4.87
N ALA A 202 -28.91 3.94 -5.30
CA ALA A 202 -28.00 5.08 -5.21
C ALA A 202 -28.64 6.28 -5.92
N ALA A 203 -28.52 7.47 -5.33
CA ALA A 203 -28.99 8.70 -5.94
C ALA A 203 -28.45 8.80 -7.39
N PRO A 204 -29.26 9.28 -8.35
CA PRO A 204 -28.87 9.34 -9.76
C PRO A 204 -27.78 10.41 -9.95
N ALA A 205 -26.51 10.02 -9.75
CA ALA A 205 -25.38 10.77 -10.25
C ALA A 205 -25.27 10.54 -11.78
N PRO A 206 -24.92 11.56 -12.59
CA PRO A 206 -24.70 11.39 -14.02
C PRO A 206 -23.53 10.43 -14.24
N ARG A 207 -23.85 9.19 -14.62
CA ARG A 207 -22.85 8.13 -14.87
C ARG A 207 -22.14 8.40 -16.18
N LYS A 208 -20.82 8.64 -16.12
CA LYS A 208 -19.98 8.76 -17.31
C LYS A 208 -19.92 7.42 -18.07
N PRO A 209 -19.77 7.43 -19.40
CA PRO A 209 -19.52 6.21 -20.16
C PRO A 209 -18.19 5.56 -19.78
N VAL A 210 -18.16 4.22 -19.73
CA VAL A 210 -16.97 3.41 -19.35
C VAL A 210 -15.73 3.77 -20.19
N HIS A 211 -15.90 4.05 -21.48
CA HIS A 211 -14.81 4.44 -22.37
C HIS A 211 -14.18 5.80 -21.98
N THR A 212 -14.97 6.72 -21.42
CA THR A 212 -14.48 8.01 -20.94
C THR A 212 -13.63 7.83 -19.69
N ASP A 213 -14.02 6.95 -18.77
CA ASP A 213 -13.24 6.62 -17.57
C ASP A 213 -11.90 5.92 -17.90
N ILE A 214 -11.90 5.04 -18.90
CA ILE A 214 -10.67 4.40 -19.40
C ILE A 214 -9.74 5.44 -20.04
N GLY A 215 -10.29 6.32 -20.88
CA GLY A 215 -9.53 7.40 -21.52
C GLY A 215 -8.88 8.33 -20.50
N GLU A 216 -9.58 8.67 -19.42
CA GLU A 216 -9.06 9.48 -18.32
C GLU A 216 -7.91 8.76 -17.58
N GLY A 217 -8.06 7.47 -17.27
CA GLY A 217 -7.01 6.65 -16.66
C GLY A 217 -5.77 6.50 -17.53
N LEU A 218 -5.95 6.26 -18.84
CA LEU A 218 -4.86 6.13 -19.80
C LEU A 218 -4.11 7.45 -20.01
N GLN A 219 -4.85 8.56 -20.15
CA GLN A 219 -4.29 9.89 -20.32
C GLN A 219 -3.48 10.31 -19.09
N TRP A 220 -4.02 10.06 -17.88
CA TRP A 220 -3.30 10.35 -16.64
C TRP A 220 -2.04 9.50 -16.50
N LEU A 221 -2.14 8.18 -16.74
CA LEU A 221 -1.00 7.26 -16.70
C LEU A 221 0.12 7.72 -17.63
N TRP A 222 -0.22 8.11 -18.87
CA TRP A 222 0.78 8.53 -19.85
C TRP A 222 1.50 9.83 -19.45
N ARG A 223 0.81 10.71 -18.73
CA ARG A 223 1.35 11.97 -18.19
C ARG A 223 2.20 11.77 -16.94
N ASN A 224 2.07 10.66 -16.22
CA ASN A 224 2.81 10.38 -14.99
C ASN A 224 4.03 9.47 -15.29
N PRO A 225 5.28 9.99 -15.36
CA PRO A 225 6.42 9.20 -15.82
C PRO A 225 6.76 7.97 -14.95
N PRO A 226 6.73 8.03 -13.60
CA PRO A 226 6.95 6.87 -12.75
C PRO A 226 5.96 5.72 -13.02
N VAL A 227 4.66 6.02 -13.02
CA VAL A 227 3.60 5.00 -13.23
C VAL A 227 3.63 4.48 -14.67
N ARG A 228 3.84 5.35 -15.66
CA ARG A 228 4.04 4.93 -17.06
C ARG A 228 5.18 3.92 -17.20
N THR A 229 6.33 4.22 -16.60
CA THR A 229 7.51 3.35 -16.67
C THR A 229 7.23 2.02 -15.99
N LEU A 230 6.58 2.02 -14.82
CA LEU A 230 6.19 0.80 -14.12
C LEU A 230 5.25 -0.08 -14.98
N VAL A 231 4.23 0.51 -15.61
CA VAL A 231 3.29 -0.24 -16.45
C VAL A 231 3.96 -0.77 -17.73
N LEU A 232 4.88 -0.02 -18.32
CA LEU A 232 5.69 -0.51 -19.45
C LEU A 232 6.60 -1.67 -19.04
N ILE A 233 7.21 -1.61 -17.84
CA ILE A 233 7.99 -2.73 -17.29
C ILE A 233 7.09 -3.96 -17.13
N ILE A 234 5.90 -3.80 -16.55
CA ILE A 234 4.94 -4.90 -16.36
C ILE A 234 4.52 -5.49 -17.72
N LEU A 235 4.25 -4.66 -18.73
CA LEU A 235 3.92 -5.11 -20.08
C LEU A 235 5.06 -5.94 -20.70
N CYS A 236 6.28 -5.40 -20.71
CA CYS A 236 7.46 -6.10 -21.24
C CYS A 236 7.71 -7.42 -20.50
N PHE A 237 7.60 -7.39 -19.17
CA PHE A 237 7.75 -8.57 -18.32
C PHE A 237 6.72 -9.65 -18.66
N ASN A 238 5.44 -9.28 -18.82
CA ASN A 238 4.40 -10.25 -19.19
C ASN A 238 4.62 -10.82 -20.59
N ILE A 239 5.14 -10.05 -21.55
CA ILE A 239 5.48 -10.56 -22.89
C ILE A 239 6.61 -11.59 -22.80
N THR A 240 7.70 -11.27 -22.10
CA THR A 240 8.84 -12.17 -21.98
C THR A 240 8.49 -13.42 -21.19
N TRP A 241 7.74 -13.28 -20.10
CA TRP A 241 7.31 -14.37 -19.25
C TRP A 241 6.33 -15.30 -19.97
N ALA A 242 5.32 -14.75 -20.64
CA ALA A 242 4.24 -15.55 -21.22
C ALA A 242 4.65 -16.29 -22.50
N ALA A 243 5.71 -15.86 -23.18
CA ALA A 243 6.22 -16.53 -24.38
C ALA A 243 6.61 -18.00 -24.13
N PRO A 244 7.56 -18.32 -23.23
CA PRO A 244 7.83 -19.71 -22.86
C PRO A 244 6.64 -20.37 -22.15
N TRP A 245 5.84 -19.61 -21.40
CA TRP A 245 4.69 -20.15 -20.66
C TRP A 245 3.62 -20.76 -21.56
N GLY A 246 3.36 -20.14 -22.72
CA GLY A 246 2.37 -20.63 -23.69
C GLY A 246 2.67 -22.03 -24.25
N VAL A 247 3.93 -22.47 -24.16
CA VAL A 247 4.39 -23.79 -24.63
C VAL A 247 4.99 -24.64 -23.52
N LEU A 248 4.84 -24.23 -22.26
CA LEU A 248 5.46 -24.87 -21.10
C LEU A 248 5.09 -26.35 -20.99
N VAL A 249 3.85 -26.70 -21.33
CA VAL A 249 3.39 -28.10 -21.31
C VAL A 249 4.20 -28.96 -22.27
N LEU A 250 4.42 -28.51 -23.52
CA LEU A 250 5.25 -29.23 -24.49
C LEU A 250 6.70 -29.24 -24.05
N TYR A 251 7.22 -28.12 -23.52
CA TYR A 251 8.57 -28.08 -22.97
C TYR A 251 8.76 -29.10 -21.83
N ALA A 252 7.78 -29.24 -20.93
CA ALA A 252 7.84 -30.20 -19.84
C ALA A 252 7.72 -31.65 -20.33
N THR A 253 6.80 -31.94 -21.25
CA THR A 253 6.52 -33.30 -21.69
C THR A 253 7.50 -33.81 -22.74
N GLU A 254 7.86 -32.99 -23.72
CA GLU A 254 8.69 -33.37 -24.87
C GLU A 254 10.17 -33.07 -24.67
N HIS A 255 10.53 -31.90 -24.11
CA HIS A 255 11.94 -31.50 -23.92
C HIS A 255 12.54 -32.02 -22.61
N LEU A 256 11.82 -31.91 -21.48
CA LEU A 256 12.29 -32.40 -20.18
C LEU A 256 11.92 -33.87 -19.89
N GLY A 257 11.02 -34.47 -20.69
CA GLY A 257 10.58 -35.86 -20.51
C GLY A 257 9.81 -36.11 -19.21
N MET A 258 9.16 -35.10 -18.65
CA MET A 258 8.52 -35.16 -17.32
C MET A 258 7.11 -35.76 -17.32
N GLY A 259 6.49 -35.92 -18.50
CA GLY A 259 5.10 -36.37 -18.64
C GLY A 259 4.06 -35.47 -17.95
N PRO A 260 2.79 -35.88 -17.90
CA PRO A 260 1.71 -35.08 -17.31
C PRO A 260 1.94 -34.75 -15.83
N VAL A 261 2.33 -35.75 -15.03
CA VAL A 261 2.55 -35.62 -13.58
C VAL A 261 3.67 -34.63 -13.30
N GLY A 262 4.77 -34.67 -14.07
CA GLY A 262 5.88 -33.75 -13.85
C GLY A 262 5.57 -32.32 -14.32
N PHE A 263 4.71 -32.11 -15.31
CA PHE A 263 4.16 -30.77 -15.60
C PHE A 263 3.35 -30.21 -14.42
N GLY A 264 2.50 -31.05 -13.80
CA GLY A 264 1.83 -30.70 -12.54
C GLY A 264 2.80 -30.40 -11.39
N ALA A 265 3.92 -31.11 -11.32
CA ALA A 265 4.96 -30.86 -10.31
C ALA A 265 5.66 -29.50 -10.50
N LEU A 266 5.90 -29.06 -11.75
CA LEU A 266 6.48 -27.74 -12.04
C LEU A 266 5.62 -26.59 -11.52
N THR A 267 4.31 -26.64 -11.78
CA THR A 267 3.36 -25.63 -11.30
C THR A 267 3.20 -25.68 -9.77
N THR A 268 3.27 -26.88 -9.17
CA THR A 268 3.29 -27.03 -7.71
C THR A 268 4.54 -26.41 -7.08
N ALA A 269 5.71 -26.61 -7.70
CA ALA A 269 6.97 -26.08 -7.21
C ALA A 269 6.96 -24.54 -7.15
N SER A 270 6.40 -23.87 -8.16
CA SER A 270 6.24 -22.41 -8.13
C SER A 270 5.22 -21.95 -7.08
N ALA A 271 4.13 -22.67 -6.87
CA ALA A 271 3.20 -22.36 -5.78
C ALA A 271 3.87 -22.46 -4.39
N LEU A 272 4.70 -23.49 -4.15
CA LEU A 272 5.48 -23.63 -2.92
C LEU A 272 6.47 -22.47 -2.71
N GLY A 273 7.15 -22.05 -3.76
CA GLY A 273 8.03 -20.88 -3.73
C GLY A 273 7.26 -19.61 -3.33
N GLY A 274 6.09 -19.40 -3.93
CA GLY A 274 5.22 -18.26 -3.61
C GLY A 274 4.69 -18.29 -2.17
N MET A 275 4.33 -19.46 -1.65
CA MET A 275 3.93 -19.62 -0.25
C MET A 275 5.08 -19.28 0.71
N LEU A 276 6.32 -19.69 0.40
CA LEU A 276 7.48 -19.30 1.19
C LEU A 276 7.70 -17.78 1.11
N ALA A 277 7.53 -17.16 -0.06
CA ALA A 277 7.63 -15.71 -0.21
C ALA A 277 6.66 -14.98 0.72
N VAL A 278 5.40 -15.40 0.82
CA VAL A 278 4.41 -14.81 1.75
C VAL A 278 4.93 -14.80 3.19
N LEU A 279 5.54 -15.91 3.63
CA LEU A 279 6.04 -16.06 5.01
C LEU A 279 7.26 -15.18 5.31
N ILE A 280 8.11 -14.93 4.31
CA ILE A 280 9.36 -14.17 4.51
C ILE A 280 9.26 -12.71 4.08
N PHE A 281 8.24 -12.32 3.30
CA PHE A 281 8.11 -10.99 2.69
C PHE A 281 8.20 -9.86 3.72
N GLY A 282 7.51 -9.98 4.85
CA GLY A 282 7.56 -8.97 5.92
C GLY A 282 8.98 -8.75 6.47
N ARG A 283 9.78 -9.81 6.62
CA ARG A 283 11.18 -9.70 7.05
C ARG A 283 12.07 -9.10 5.96
N LEU A 284 11.77 -9.43 4.71
CA LEU A 284 12.52 -8.95 3.55
C LEU A 284 12.32 -7.44 3.36
N GLN A 285 11.08 -6.94 3.49
CA GLN A 285 10.75 -5.53 3.41
C GLN A 285 11.36 -4.70 4.55
N GLN A 286 11.52 -5.28 5.75
CA GLN A 286 12.15 -4.59 6.88
C GLN A 286 13.66 -4.39 6.70
N ARG A 287 14.34 -5.22 5.89
CA ARG A 287 15.81 -5.21 5.76
C ARG A 287 16.31 -4.68 4.43
N VAL A 288 15.46 -4.62 3.41
CA VAL A 288 15.85 -4.30 2.04
C VAL A 288 14.86 -3.32 1.42
N SER A 289 15.37 -2.26 0.82
CA SER A 289 14.54 -1.26 0.14
C SER A 289 13.77 -1.86 -1.05
N PHE A 290 12.58 -1.32 -1.34
CA PHE A 290 11.77 -1.78 -2.47
C PHE A 290 12.50 -1.71 -3.82
N ALA A 291 13.36 -0.70 -4.04
CA ALA A 291 14.13 -0.56 -5.27
C ALA A 291 15.12 -1.71 -5.46
N THR A 292 15.81 -2.10 -4.38
CA THR A 292 16.73 -3.24 -4.38
C THR A 292 15.96 -4.54 -4.60
N LEU A 293 14.82 -4.73 -3.93
CA LEU A 293 14.00 -5.93 -4.13
C LEU A 293 13.46 -6.06 -5.56
N MET A 294 13.02 -4.97 -6.18
CA MET A 294 12.60 -4.97 -7.58
C MET A 294 13.77 -5.33 -8.52
N ARG A 295 14.97 -4.78 -8.29
CA ARG A 295 16.17 -5.14 -9.07
C ARG A 295 16.53 -6.62 -8.91
N VAL A 296 16.51 -7.13 -7.68
CA VAL A 296 16.78 -8.55 -7.38
C VAL A 296 15.77 -9.45 -8.09
N CYS A 297 14.48 -9.12 -8.05
CA CYS A 297 13.44 -9.90 -8.74
C CYS A 297 13.64 -9.90 -10.26
N LEU A 298 13.93 -8.75 -10.86
CA LEU A 298 14.17 -8.66 -12.31
C LEU A 298 15.47 -9.35 -12.73
N SER A 299 16.52 -9.30 -11.91
CA SER A 299 17.74 -10.09 -12.14
C SER A 299 17.46 -11.60 -12.03
N ALA A 300 16.66 -12.02 -11.04
CA ALA A 300 16.26 -13.40 -10.87
C ALA A 300 15.42 -13.91 -12.05
N GLU A 301 14.57 -13.05 -12.64
CA GLU A 301 13.84 -13.34 -13.89
C GLU A 301 14.79 -13.66 -15.05
N VAL A 302 15.83 -12.84 -15.25
CA VAL A 302 16.82 -13.04 -16.32
C VAL A 302 17.55 -14.37 -16.13
N VAL A 303 18.01 -14.64 -14.90
CA VAL A 303 18.70 -15.89 -14.55
C VAL A 303 17.77 -17.09 -14.72
N MET A 304 16.49 -16.97 -14.36
CA MET A 304 15.48 -18.02 -14.52
C MET A 304 15.30 -18.40 -15.99
N HIS A 305 15.11 -17.43 -16.88
CA HIS A 305 14.97 -17.71 -18.31
C HIS A 305 16.22 -18.36 -18.90
N LEU A 306 17.41 -17.87 -18.54
CA LEU A 306 18.66 -18.48 -18.98
C LEU A 306 18.77 -19.92 -18.47
N SER A 307 18.41 -20.15 -17.22
CA SER A 307 18.46 -21.47 -16.60
C SER A 307 17.53 -22.44 -17.33
N PHE A 308 16.30 -22.05 -17.68
CA PHE A 308 15.40 -22.89 -18.48
C PHE A 308 15.89 -23.09 -19.92
N ALA A 309 16.46 -22.07 -20.55
CA ALA A 309 17.02 -22.20 -21.89
C ALA A 309 18.14 -23.25 -21.97
N LEU A 310 18.88 -23.44 -20.86
CA LEU A 310 19.98 -24.40 -20.74
C LEU A 310 19.57 -25.74 -20.11
N THR A 311 18.46 -25.79 -19.38
CA THR A 311 18.06 -26.98 -18.64
C THR A 311 17.51 -28.05 -19.57
N THR A 312 17.95 -29.28 -19.34
CA THR A 312 17.47 -30.50 -20.01
C THR A 312 16.93 -31.53 -19.01
N THR A 313 16.99 -31.23 -17.72
CA THR A 313 16.70 -32.19 -16.63
C THR A 313 15.53 -31.73 -15.78
N GLY A 314 14.53 -32.59 -15.61
CA GLY A 314 13.28 -32.24 -14.93
C GLY A 314 13.42 -31.81 -13.46
N TRP A 315 14.31 -32.42 -12.67
CA TRP A 315 14.48 -32.02 -11.26
C TRP A 315 15.10 -30.62 -11.12
N VAL A 316 16.00 -30.24 -12.04
CA VAL A 316 16.57 -28.88 -12.10
C VAL A 316 15.47 -27.88 -12.40
N ALA A 317 14.57 -28.20 -13.35
CA ALA A 317 13.42 -27.38 -13.66
C ALA A 317 12.47 -27.17 -12.47
N LEU A 318 12.32 -28.16 -11.57
CA LEU A 318 11.56 -27.99 -10.32
C LEU A 318 12.22 -26.97 -9.38
N VAL A 319 13.55 -27.01 -9.23
CA VAL A 319 14.30 -26.04 -8.40
C VAL A 319 14.18 -24.63 -8.99
N ILE A 320 14.29 -24.50 -10.32
CA ILE A 320 14.12 -23.21 -11.00
C ILE A 320 12.68 -22.70 -10.82
N MET A 321 11.66 -23.56 -10.96
CA MET A 321 10.26 -23.21 -10.72
C MET A 321 9.99 -22.75 -9.29
N PHE A 322 10.62 -23.39 -8.30
CA PHE A 322 10.53 -22.95 -6.91
C PHE A 322 11.11 -21.55 -6.73
N GLY A 323 12.29 -21.28 -7.31
CA GLY A 323 12.88 -19.94 -7.34
C GLY A 323 11.99 -18.91 -8.04
N PHE A 324 11.39 -19.27 -9.18
CA PHE A 324 10.41 -18.46 -9.90
C PHE A 324 9.24 -18.07 -8.99
N GLY A 325 8.61 -19.06 -8.36
CA GLY A 325 7.52 -18.83 -7.42
C GLY A 325 7.86 -17.83 -6.32
N LEU A 326 9.06 -17.95 -5.76
CA LEU A 326 9.55 -17.08 -4.69
C LEU A 326 9.63 -15.62 -5.14
N TYR A 327 10.38 -15.32 -6.21
CA TYR A 327 10.54 -13.92 -6.61
C TYR A 327 9.32 -13.36 -7.34
N ALA A 328 8.54 -14.18 -8.07
CA ALA A 328 7.35 -13.71 -8.80
C ALA A 328 6.28 -13.18 -7.83
N PHE A 329 6.13 -13.83 -6.67
CA PHE A 329 5.22 -13.36 -5.62
C PHE A 329 5.70 -12.04 -5.00
N VAL A 330 7.00 -11.94 -4.70
CA VAL A 330 7.62 -10.70 -4.19
C VAL A 330 7.44 -9.56 -5.20
N TRP A 331 7.70 -9.82 -6.49
CA TRP A 331 7.49 -8.88 -7.58
C TRP A 331 6.04 -8.41 -7.70
N GLY A 332 5.08 -9.34 -7.72
CA GLY A 332 3.65 -9.03 -7.82
C GLY A 332 3.16 -8.16 -6.66
N THR A 333 3.66 -8.44 -5.45
CA THR A 333 3.34 -7.66 -4.24
C THR A 333 3.92 -6.26 -4.33
N ILE A 334 5.23 -6.12 -4.56
CA ILE A 334 5.90 -4.80 -4.59
C ILE A 334 5.39 -3.95 -5.75
N SER A 335 5.22 -4.50 -6.95
CA SER A 335 4.73 -3.75 -8.11
C SER A 335 3.32 -3.20 -7.88
N THR A 336 2.45 -3.99 -7.23
CA THR A 336 1.11 -3.54 -6.85
C THR A 336 1.16 -2.44 -5.81
N THR A 337 1.95 -2.61 -4.74
CA THR A 337 2.10 -1.61 -3.67
C THR A 337 2.68 -0.29 -4.19
N VAL A 338 3.74 -0.35 -4.99
CA VAL A 338 4.34 0.85 -5.59
C VAL A 338 3.33 1.55 -6.49
N ARG A 339 2.59 0.83 -7.34
CA ARG A 339 1.54 1.43 -8.18
C ARG A 339 0.45 2.08 -7.34
N GLN A 340 -0.06 1.38 -6.32
CA GLN A 340 -1.09 1.92 -5.44
C GLN A 340 -0.62 3.19 -4.75
N ARG A 341 0.62 3.22 -4.28
CA ARG A 341 1.19 4.42 -3.65
C ARG A 341 1.26 5.61 -4.63
N LEU A 342 1.56 5.36 -5.91
CA LEU A 342 1.78 6.40 -6.92
C LEU A 342 0.51 6.87 -7.64
N VAL A 343 -0.67 6.31 -7.36
CA VAL A 343 -1.91 6.63 -8.07
C VAL A 343 -2.94 7.24 -7.09
N PRO A 344 -3.60 8.38 -7.42
CA PRO A 344 -4.63 8.96 -6.55
C PRO A 344 -5.79 7.97 -6.34
N GLN A 345 -6.37 7.91 -5.15
CA GLN A 345 -7.49 7.00 -4.85
C GLN A 345 -8.70 7.19 -5.78
N ALA A 346 -9.00 8.41 -6.24
CA ALA A 346 -10.01 8.68 -7.27
C ALA A 346 -9.72 8.02 -8.64
N LEU A 347 -8.44 7.73 -8.94
CA LEU A 347 -7.99 7.13 -10.20
C LEU A 347 -7.54 5.68 -10.06
N GLN A 348 -7.46 5.12 -8.85
CA GLN A 348 -6.97 3.74 -8.60
C GLN A 348 -7.65 2.71 -9.49
N GLY A 349 -8.98 2.68 -9.50
CA GLY A 349 -9.73 1.71 -10.30
C GLY A 349 -9.48 1.85 -11.81
N ARG A 350 -9.36 3.09 -12.30
CA ARG A 350 -9.12 3.39 -13.73
C ARG A 350 -7.72 3.00 -14.16
N VAL A 351 -6.70 3.39 -13.39
CA VAL A 351 -5.31 3.04 -13.67
C VAL A 351 -5.04 1.55 -13.48
N ALA A 352 -5.64 0.92 -12.46
CA ALA A 352 -5.59 -0.52 -12.28
C ALA A 352 -6.18 -1.27 -13.49
N SER A 353 -7.28 -0.77 -14.05
CA SER A 353 -7.90 -1.31 -15.26
C SER A 353 -6.97 -1.22 -16.48
N VAL A 354 -6.30 -0.09 -16.69
CA VAL A 354 -5.30 0.07 -17.75
C VAL A 354 -4.11 -0.87 -17.54
N ASN A 355 -3.65 -1.03 -16.29
CA ASN A 355 -2.61 -2.00 -15.96
C ASN A 355 -3.04 -3.44 -16.28
N MET A 356 -4.28 -3.83 -15.99
CA MET A 356 -4.80 -5.16 -16.31
C MET A 356 -4.81 -5.43 -17.82
N VAL A 357 -5.19 -4.42 -18.63
CA VAL A 357 -5.05 -4.51 -20.09
C VAL A 357 -3.60 -4.73 -20.51
N GLY A 358 -2.64 -4.05 -19.86
CA GLY A 358 -1.21 -4.27 -20.09
C GLY A 358 -0.74 -5.68 -19.70
N VAL A 359 -1.23 -6.22 -18.58
CA VAL A 359 -0.90 -7.56 -18.09
C VAL A 359 -1.45 -8.65 -19.03
N PHE A 360 -2.76 -8.68 -19.28
CA PHE A 360 -3.37 -9.70 -20.16
C PHE A 360 -2.99 -9.50 -21.62
N GLY A 361 -2.82 -8.24 -22.06
CA GLY A 361 -2.34 -7.92 -23.41
C GLY A 361 -0.93 -8.41 -23.61
N GLY A 362 -0.05 -8.18 -22.63
CA GLY A 362 1.31 -8.72 -22.63
C GLY A 362 1.32 -10.25 -22.65
N MET A 363 0.46 -10.92 -21.87
CA MET A 363 0.35 -12.38 -21.89
C MET A 363 -0.08 -12.94 -23.24
N VAL A 364 -1.13 -12.37 -23.85
CA VAL A 364 -1.62 -12.79 -25.17
C VAL A 364 -0.56 -12.59 -26.25
N ILE A 365 0.11 -11.43 -26.26
CA ILE A 365 1.20 -11.13 -27.21
C ILE A 365 2.37 -12.09 -26.98
N GLY A 366 2.78 -12.27 -25.73
CA GLY A 366 3.87 -13.16 -25.34
C GLY A 366 3.60 -14.59 -25.80
N GLN A 367 2.44 -15.16 -25.46
CA GLN A 367 2.07 -16.53 -25.86
C GLN A 367 1.99 -16.68 -27.38
N ALA A 368 1.47 -15.69 -28.10
CA ALA A 368 1.42 -15.72 -29.56
C ALA A 368 2.84 -15.76 -30.16
N LEU A 369 3.74 -14.90 -29.68
CA LEU A 369 5.15 -14.89 -30.08
C LEU A 369 5.82 -16.22 -29.70
N GLY A 370 5.63 -16.68 -28.46
CA GLY A 370 6.22 -17.91 -27.94
C GLY A 370 5.81 -19.15 -28.72
N GLY A 371 4.52 -19.28 -29.07
CA GLY A 371 4.03 -20.36 -29.92
C GLY A 371 4.68 -20.37 -31.30
N VAL A 372 4.82 -19.20 -31.95
CA VAL A 372 5.46 -19.07 -33.27
C VAL A 372 6.96 -19.36 -33.18
N ILE A 373 7.65 -18.73 -32.22
CA ILE A 373 9.09 -18.91 -31.96
C ILE A 373 9.41 -20.38 -31.68
N ALA A 374 8.58 -21.06 -30.87
CA ALA A 374 8.72 -22.48 -30.59
C ALA A 374 8.52 -23.35 -31.83
N GLN A 375 7.52 -23.03 -32.66
CA GLN A 375 7.21 -23.75 -33.89
C GLN A 375 8.34 -23.65 -34.91
N THR A 376 9.04 -22.51 -35.00
CA THR A 376 10.09 -22.27 -35.99
C THR A 376 11.49 -22.69 -35.51
N TRP A 377 11.79 -22.49 -34.22
CA TRP A 377 13.16 -22.61 -33.69
C TRP A 377 13.27 -23.61 -32.52
N GLY A 378 12.19 -24.32 -32.20
CA GLY A 378 12.16 -25.36 -31.16
C GLY A 378 11.75 -24.86 -29.77
N LEU A 379 11.43 -25.79 -28.87
CA LEU A 379 10.82 -25.51 -27.56
C LEU A 379 11.71 -24.72 -26.58
N THR A 380 13.02 -24.66 -26.83
CA THR A 380 13.96 -23.85 -26.02
C THR A 380 14.06 -22.40 -26.51
N ALA A 381 13.69 -22.10 -27.76
CA ALA A 381 13.84 -20.78 -28.34
C ALA A 381 13.00 -19.68 -27.65
N PRO A 382 11.76 -19.92 -27.17
CA PRO A 382 11.03 -18.93 -26.37
C PRO A 382 11.75 -18.54 -25.09
N TRP A 383 12.48 -19.46 -24.45
CA TRP A 383 13.28 -19.17 -23.26
C TRP A 383 14.47 -18.26 -23.58
N TRP A 384 15.14 -18.48 -24.73
CA TRP A 384 16.20 -17.58 -25.21
C TRP A 384 15.68 -16.19 -25.57
N PHE A 385 14.52 -16.12 -26.23
CA PHE A 385 13.84 -14.85 -26.51
C PHE A 385 13.53 -14.10 -25.21
N ALA A 386 12.97 -14.80 -24.23
CA ALA A 386 12.62 -14.23 -22.94
C ALA A 386 13.85 -13.80 -22.14
N PHE A 387 14.95 -14.56 -22.18
CA PHE A 387 16.24 -14.18 -21.60
C PHE A 387 16.77 -12.87 -22.20
N ALA A 388 16.85 -12.78 -23.53
CA ALA A 388 17.34 -11.57 -24.19
C ALA A 388 16.43 -10.37 -23.92
N GLY A 389 15.11 -10.55 -24.00
CA GLY A 389 14.12 -9.51 -23.75
C GLY A 389 14.12 -9.01 -22.31
N SER A 390 14.18 -9.92 -21.34
CA SER A 390 14.22 -9.56 -19.91
C SER A 390 15.57 -8.93 -19.53
N ALA A 391 16.70 -9.39 -20.10
CA ALA A 391 18.01 -8.78 -19.88
C ALA A 391 18.08 -7.36 -20.45
N LEU A 392 17.54 -7.14 -21.65
CA LEU A 392 17.43 -5.80 -22.25
C LEU A 392 16.54 -4.90 -21.40
N THR A 393 15.37 -5.41 -20.98
CA THR A 393 14.45 -4.66 -20.12
C THR A 393 15.15 -4.25 -18.82
N LEU A 394 15.79 -5.21 -18.13
CA LEU A 394 16.56 -4.98 -16.90
C LEU A 394 17.62 -3.89 -17.09
N ALA A 395 18.41 -3.96 -18.16
CA ALA A 395 19.44 -2.98 -18.46
C ALA A 395 18.85 -1.57 -18.65
N LEU A 396 17.73 -1.44 -19.37
CA LEU A 396 17.05 -0.17 -19.60
C LEU A 396 16.41 0.40 -18.32
N VAL A 397 15.91 -0.46 -17.43
CA VAL A 397 15.12 -0.02 -16.27
C VAL A 397 15.92 0.02 -14.97
N TRP A 398 17.17 -0.46 -14.97
CA TRP A 398 18.04 -0.53 -13.79
C TRP A 398 18.12 0.79 -13.01
N ARG A 399 18.33 1.90 -13.75
CA ARG A 399 18.38 3.26 -13.20
C ARG A 399 16.97 3.83 -12.92
N PRO A 400 16.00 3.77 -13.84
CA PRO A 400 14.63 4.21 -13.58
C PRO A 400 13.94 3.61 -12.35
N ILE A 401 14.23 2.36 -11.97
CA ILE A 401 13.57 1.69 -10.82
C ILE A 401 13.68 2.51 -9.53
N SER A 402 14.85 3.09 -9.23
CA SER A 402 15.00 3.92 -8.04
C SER A 402 14.16 5.19 -8.12
N HIS A 403 14.03 5.78 -9.31
CA HIS A 403 13.15 6.95 -9.51
C HIS A 403 11.67 6.60 -9.35
N ILE A 404 11.24 5.41 -9.78
CA ILE A 404 9.86 4.95 -9.60
C ILE A 404 9.57 4.73 -8.11
N VAL A 405 10.45 4.01 -7.42
CA VAL A 405 10.26 3.66 -6.00
C VAL A 405 10.44 4.86 -5.06
N ASN A 406 11.20 5.88 -5.47
CA ASN A 406 11.35 7.11 -4.70
C ASN A 406 10.38 8.21 -5.16
N ALA A 407 9.55 7.95 -6.18
CA ALA A 407 8.55 8.92 -6.60
C ALA A 407 7.54 9.15 -5.47
N PRO A 408 7.15 10.42 -5.22
CA PRO A 408 6.25 10.77 -4.15
C PRO A 408 4.89 10.09 -4.34
N PRO A 409 4.21 9.71 -3.24
CA PRO A 409 2.88 9.14 -3.31
C PRO A 409 1.91 10.10 -4.00
N ALA A 410 0.92 9.55 -4.72
CA ALA A 410 -0.15 10.36 -5.24
C ALA A 410 -1.15 10.70 -4.14
N MET A 411 -1.40 11.98 -3.96
CA MET A 411 -2.32 12.50 -2.95
C MET A 411 -3.75 12.46 -3.48
N ASP A 412 -4.70 12.01 -2.66
CA ASP A 412 -6.14 11.98 -3.00
C ASP A 412 -6.89 13.25 -2.60
N ASN A 413 -6.15 14.31 -2.28
CA ASN A 413 -6.74 15.61 -2.14
C ASN A 413 -6.75 16.22 -3.54
N GLY A 414 -7.95 16.42 -4.10
CA GLY A 414 -8.12 17.47 -5.11
C GLY A 414 -7.46 18.76 -4.63
N PRO A 415 -7.09 19.68 -5.54
CA PRO A 415 -6.45 20.92 -5.13
C PRO A 415 -7.41 21.68 -4.20
N VAL A 416 -7.17 21.59 -2.90
CA VAL A 416 -7.67 22.53 -1.91
C VAL A 416 -6.45 23.37 -1.56
N THR A 417 -6.17 24.31 -2.45
CA THR A 417 -5.00 25.18 -2.41
C THR A 417 -5.36 26.50 -1.75
N ASP A 418 -4.94 26.67 -0.49
CA ASP A 418 -4.61 27.98 0.10
C ASP A 418 -3.10 28.28 -0.02
N ALA A 419 -2.32 27.36 -0.57
CA ALA A 419 -0.94 27.61 -0.98
C ALA A 419 -0.94 27.93 -2.49
N PRO A 420 -0.18 28.94 -2.95
CA PRO A 420 -0.07 29.21 -4.38
C PRO A 420 0.44 27.95 -5.11
N ASP A 421 -0.28 27.51 -6.15
CA ASP A 421 0.07 26.35 -6.99
C ASP A 421 1.47 26.45 -7.65
N SER A 422 2.08 27.63 -7.60
CA SER A 422 3.47 27.86 -8.02
C SER A 422 4.14 28.90 -7.12
N LEU A 423 5.17 28.48 -6.38
CA LEU A 423 6.11 29.41 -5.74
C LEU A 423 7.28 29.63 -6.71
N PRO A 424 7.55 30.87 -7.16
CA PRO A 424 8.68 31.14 -8.05
C PRO A 424 10.00 30.61 -7.48
N GLY A 425 10.79 29.90 -8.27
CA GLY A 425 12.06 29.29 -7.84
C GLY A 425 11.93 27.98 -7.04
N TRP A 426 10.70 27.53 -6.76
CA TRP A 426 10.44 26.35 -5.93
C TRP A 426 9.51 25.36 -6.64
N THR A 427 9.90 24.09 -6.65
CA THR A 427 9.07 22.98 -7.13
C THR A 427 8.39 22.32 -5.93
N HIS A 428 7.06 22.26 -5.94
CA HIS A 428 6.29 21.53 -4.93
C HIS A 428 6.65 20.04 -4.95
N VAL A 429 6.91 19.47 -3.78
CA VAL A 429 7.30 18.07 -3.59
C VAL A 429 6.12 17.26 -3.04
N TYR A 430 5.44 17.79 -2.02
CA TYR A 430 4.37 17.09 -1.30
C TYR A 430 3.56 18.06 -0.43
N SER A 431 2.26 17.77 -0.24
CA SER A 431 1.38 18.43 0.71
C SER A 431 0.97 17.45 1.80
N GLY A 432 1.40 17.67 3.03
CA GLY A 432 0.90 16.94 4.20
C GLY A 432 -0.40 17.51 4.76
N LYS A 433 -0.90 16.89 5.84
CA LYS A 433 -2.17 17.29 6.50
C LYS A 433 -2.21 18.80 6.81
N VAL A 434 -1.08 19.38 7.21
CA VAL A 434 -1.00 20.78 7.67
C VAL A 434 0.22 21.55 7.14
N ARG A 435 1.04 20.98 6.24
CA ARG A 435 2.24 21.63 5.67
C ARG A 435 2.47 21.22 4.24
N ASP A 436 3.18 22.05 3.50
CA ASP A 436 3.63 21.77 2.14
C ASP A 436 5.17 21.80 2.09
N LEU A 437 5.76 20.90 1.33
CA LEU A 437 7.21 20.76 1.16
C LEU A 437 7.58 21.11 -0.28
N TYR A 438 8.58 21.94 -0.46
CA TYR A 438 9.11 22.35 -1.76
C TYR A 438 10.62 22.13 -1.83
N ARG A 439 11.14 21.92 -3.04
CA ARG A 439 12.58 21.88 -3.35
C ARG A 439 12.94 22.99 -4.33
N PRO A 440 14.20 23.44 -4.38
CA PRO A 440 14.65 24.38 -5.40
C PRO A 440 14.30 23.88 -6.81
N ALA A 441 13.80 24.78 -7.67
CA ALA A 441 13.52 24.46 -9.07
C ALA A 441 14.78 24.45 -9.94
N ASP A 442 15.84 25.16 -9.52
CA ASP A 442 17.13 25.22 -10.17
C ASP A 442 17.95 23.95 -9.88
N PRO A 443 18.35 23.16 -10.89
CA PRO A 443 19.19 21.97 -10.73
C PRO A 443 20.60 22.27 -10.19
N GLU A 444 21.08 23.51 -10.29
CA GLU A 444 22.39 23.94 -9.77
C GLU A 444 22.33 24.40 -8.31
N ALA A 445 21.12 24.55 -7.73
CA ALA A 445 20.97 24.85 -6.32
C ALA A 445 21.37 23.64 -5.45
N PRO A 446 21.87 23.86 -4.21
CA PRO A 446 22.24 22.78 -3.31
C PRO A 446 21.09 21.78 -3.12
N ALA A 447 21.35 20.51 -3.44
CA ALA A 447 20.35 19.44 -3.47
C ALA A 447 19.79 19.10 -2.06
N ASP A 448 20.48 19.53 -1.02
CA ASP A 448 20.12 19.36 0.38
C ASP A 448 19.13 20.43 0.88
N ARG A 449 18.81 21.47 0.10
CA ARG A 449 17.91 22.55 0.52
C ARG A 449 16.43 22.21 0.26
N MET A 450 15.57 22.43 1.24
CA MET A 450 14.10 22.32 1.09
C MET A 450 13.38 23.49 1.77
N LEU A 451 12.14 23.77 1.37
CA LEU A 451 11.27 24.77 1.99
C LEU A 451 10.06 24.07 2.59
N VAL A 452 9.89 24.19 3.90
CA VAL A 452 8.73 23.69 4.64
C VAL A 452 7.78 24.86 4.88
N VAL A 453 6.58 24.80 4.30
CA VAL A 453 5.56 25.85 4.41
C VAL A 453 4.42 25.35 5.29
N ALA A 454 4.21 26.00 6.44
CA ALA A 454 3.07 25.73 7.30
C ALA A 454 1.78 26.30 6.69
N SER A 455 0.71 25.51 6.76
CA SER A 455 -0.62 25.92 6.29
C SER A 455 -1.55 26.26 7.46
N ASP A 456 -2.58 27.04 7.17
CA ASP A 456 -3.64 27.36 8.12
C ASP A 456 -4.63 26.19 8.33
N ARG A 457 -4.49 25.12 7.53
CA ARG A 457 -5.30 23.91 7.62
C ARG A 457 -5.17 23.31 9.02
N VAL A 458 -6.30 22.91 9.59
CA VAL A 458 -6.36 22.18 10.86
C VAL A 458 -6.94 20.79 10.61
N SER A 459 -6.43 19.80 11.32
CA SER A 459 -6.88 18.42 11.20
C SER A 459 -7.25 17.82 12.56
N ALA A 460 -8.28 16.97 12.55
CA ALA A 460 -8.70 16.17 13.69
C ALA A 460 -9.33 14.86 13.19
N PHE A 461 -9.13 13.76 13.93
CA PHE A 461 -9.65 12.42 13.57
C PHE A 461 -9.32 11.99 12.13
N ASP A 462 -8.13 12.38 11.63
CA ASP A 462 -7.63 12.12 10.28
C ASP A 462 -8.28 12.89 9.11
N PHE A 463 -9.15 13.85 9.40
CA PHE A 463 -9.72 14.75 8.40
C PHE A 463 -9.12 16.16 8.50
N VAL A 464 -8.90 16.80 7.35
CA VAL A 464 -8.67 18.25 7.25
C VAL A 464 -10.02 18.94 7.34
N LEU A 465 -10.11 19.99 8.16
CA LEU A 465 -11.36 20.66 8.50
C LEU A 465 -11.48 22.01 7.81
N GLU A 466 -12.72 22.42 7.55
CA GLU A 466 -13.06 23.74 7.01
C GLU A 466 -13.96 24.53 7.98
N PRO A 467 -13.83 25.87 8.06
CA PRO A 467 -12.75 26.66 7.47
C PRO A 467 -11.42 26.46 8.21
N ALA A 468 -10.32 26.89 7.58
CA ALA A 468 -8.97 26.90 8.17
C ALA A 468 -8.90 27.80 9.43
N ILE A 469 -7.85 27.63 10.24
CA ILE A 469 -7.58 28.49 11.41
C ILE A 469 -6.68 29.64 10.95
N PRO A 470 -7.17 30.89 10.90
CA PRO A 470 -6.39 32.01 10.38
C PRO A 470 -5.06 32.21 11.12
N ASP A 471 -4.01 32.55 10.37
CA ASP A 471 -2.65 32.83 10.83
C ASP A 471 -1.93 31.65 11.50
N LYS A 472 -2.55 30.47 11.53
CA LYS A 472 -2.00 29.31 12.22
C LYS A 472 -0.61 28.97 11.70
N GLY A 473 -0.40 28.95 10.39
CA GLY A 473 0.90 28.61 9.80
C GLY A 473 2.00 29.53 10.34
N THR A 474 1.75 30.84 10.34
CA THR A 474 2.69 31.85 10.86
C THR A 474 2.97 31.67 12.35
N LEU A 475 1.94 31.42 13.15
CA LEU A 475 2.09 31.25 14.60
C LEU A 475 2.94 30.02 14.95
N LEU A 476 2.69 28.89 14.29
CA LEU A 476 3.42 27.65 14.53
C LEU A 476 4.87 27.72 14.04
N THR A 477 5.10 28.32 12.87
CA THR A 477 6.45 28.58 12.37
C THR A 477 7.22 29.50 13.32
N THR A 478 6.62 30.62 13.73
CA THR A 478 7.26 31.56 14.67
C THR A 478 7.65 30.86 15.98
N LEU A 479 6.74 30.06 16.54
CA LEU A 479 7.00 29.34 17.79
C LEU A 479 8.10 28.28 17.63
N SER A 480 8.10 27.54 16.52
CA SER A 480 9.15 26.55 16.23
C SER A 480 10.53 27.20 16.13
N LEU A 481 10.64 28.32 15.41
CA LEU A 481 11.89 29.06 15.27
C LEU A 481 12.40 29.58 16.61
N TRP A 482 11.51 30.10 17.45
CA TRP A 482 11.86 30.49 18.82
C TRP A 482 12.36 29.30 19.64
N TRP A 483 11.73 28.13 19.55
CA TRP A 483 12.20 26.93 20.25
C TRP A 483 13.53 26.41 19.74
N PHE A 484 13.80 26.46 18.44
CA PHE A 484 15.12 26.10 17.90
C PHE A 484 16.22 27.00 18.49
N ASP A 485 15.95 28.30 18.64
CA ASP A 485 16.86 29.23 19.32
C ASP A 485 17.08 28.85 20.80
N GLN A 486 16.01 28.54 21.55
CA GLN A 486 16.13 28.10 22.95
C GLN A 486 16.89 26.76 23.12
N LEU A 487 16.88 25.91 22.08
CA LEU A 487 17.56 24.61 22.06
C LEU A 487 18.99 24.66 21.47
N SER A 488 19.44 25.85 21.05
CA SER A 488 20.76 26.07 20.45
C SER A 488 21.93 25.93 21.45
N GLY A 489 21.65 25.87 22.75
CA GLY A 489 22.63 25.74 23.84
C GLY A 489 22.92 27.03 24.61
N GLY A 490 22.24 28.15 24.27
CA GLY A 490 22.37 29.43 24.99
C GLY A 490 21.95 29.39 26.47
N ASP A 491 21.17 28.37 26.86
CA ASP A 491 20.76 28.10 28.24
C ASP A 491 21.80 27.32 29.07
N GLY A 492 23.00 27.08 28.50
CA GLY A 492 24.06 26.27 29.12
C GLY A 492 23.85 24.76 28.96
N GLY A 493 22.80 24.34 28.25
CA GLY A 493 22.57 22.94 27.86
C GLY A 493 23.37 22.54 26.62
N ARG A 494 23.35 21.24 26.32
CA ARG A 494 23.93 20.72 25.07
C ARG A 494 23.19 21.32 23.87
N ARG A 495 23.91 21.73 22.83
CA ARG A 495 23.30 22.15 21.56
C ARG A 495 22.56 20.96 20.95
N ILE A 496 21.28 21.15 20.61
CA ILE A 496 20.48 20.17 19.89
C ILE A 496 20.55 20.49 18.40
N PRO A 497 21.17 19.63 17.56
CA PRO A 497 21.19 19.84 16.11
C PRO A 497 19.75 19.89 15.57
N ASN A 498 19.48 20.85 14.69
CA ASN A 498 18.19 21.00 14.03
C ASN A 498 18.37 21.11 12.50
N HIS A 499 17.27 20.92 11.78
CA HIS A 499 17.26 20.84 10.33
C HIS A 499 17.29 22.20 9.63
N LEU A 500 17.30 23.33 10.32
CA LEU A 500 17.37 24.63 9.68
C LEU A 500 18.63 24.69 8.80
N ALA A 501 18.47 25.25 7.60
CA ALA A 501 19.62 25.47 6.72
C ALA A 501 20.56 26.50 7.35
N ALA A 502 21.86 26.43 7.05
CA ALA A 502 22.83 27.41 7.53
C ALA A 502 22.45 28.84 7.11
N SER A 503 21.78 29.02 5.97
CA SER A 503 21.24 30.32 5.60
C SER A 503 20.10 30.78 6.49
N HIS A 504 19.33 29.88 7.11
CA HIS A 504 18.21 30.12 8.03
C HIS A 504 18.63 30.41 9.46
N GLU A 505 19.81 29.94 9.87
CA GLU A 505 20.51 30.46 11.02
C GLU A 505 21.29 31.73 10.57
N LEU A 506 21.38 32.78 11.38
CA LEU A 506 22.22 33.94 11.02
C LEU A 506 23.71 33.54 11.19
N THR A 507 24.28 32.85 10.21
CA THR A 507 25.69 32.40 10.19
C THR A 507 26.48 33.06 9.07
N LEU A 508 27.81 32.92 9.10
CA LEU A 508 28.69 33.28 7.97
C LEU A 508 28.30 32.41 6.76
N GLY A 509 27.97 33.05 5.63
CA GLY A 509 27.73 32.41 4.34
C GLY A 509 29.02 31.86 3.72
N ASP A 510 28.89 31.21 2.56
CA ASP A 510 30.00 30.55 1.85
C ASP A 510 31.09 31.55 1.38
N ASP A 511 30.75 32.83 1.31
CA ASP A 511 31.62 33.97 1.02
C ASP A 511 32.30 34.55 2.27
N GLY A 512 32.03 34.00 3.45
CA GLY A 512 32.53 34.48 4.74
C GLY A 512 31.79 35.71 5.27
N ILE A 513 30.66 36.11 4.67
CA ILE A 513 29.83 37.25 5.11
C ILE A 513 28.61 36.71 5.88
N PRO A 514 28.24 37.24 7.06
CA PRO A 514 27.04 36.79 7.76
C PRO A 514 25.79 36.96 6.90
N ASN A 515 25.01 35.89 6.75
CA ASN A 515 23.66 35.96 6.20
C ASN A 515 22.81 36.83 7.14
N THR A 516 22.16 37.84 6.60
CA THR A 516 21.25 38.73 7.31
C THR A 516 19.81 38.23 7.22
N ALA A 517 18.92 38.79 8.06
CA ALA A 517 17.49 38.49 7.96
C ALA A 517 16.89 38.88 6.60
N ASP A 518 17.48 39.87 5.92
CA ASP A 518 17.07 40.29 4.58
C ASP A 518 17.55 39.30 3.52
N ASP A 519 18.75 38.73 3.66
CA ASP A 519 19.24 37.65 2.80
C ASP A 519 18.32 36.42 2.90
N LEU A 520 17.82 36.14 4.10
CA LEU A 520 16.87 35.07 4.31
C LEU A 520 15.50 35.29 3.69
N ARG A 521 14.98 36.51 3.80
CA ARG A 521 13.75 36.91 3.11
C ARG A 521 13.90 36.79 1.60
N SER A 522 15.08 37.07 1.05
CA SER A 522 15.31 36.90 -0.40
C SER A 522 15.22 35.44 -0.87
N LEU A 523 15.51 34.47 0.01
CA LEU A 523 15.45 33.03 -0.29
C LEU A 523 14.07 32.42 -0.07
N ILE A 524 13.20 33.08 0.72
CA ILE A 524 11.84 32.65 1.02
C ILE A 524 10.86 33.50 0.20
N PRO A 525 10.03 32.91 -0.68
CA PRO A 525 9.09 33.69 -1.48
C PRO A 525 8.13 34.52 -0.62
N ASP A 526 7.88 35.77 -1.02
CA ASP A 526 6.99 36.71 -0.31
C ASP A 526 5.61 36.12 0.00
N ALA A 527 5.07 35.28 -0.89
CA ALA A 527 3.77 34.63 -0.72
C ALA A 527 3.66 33.67 0.48
N VAL A 528 4.79 33.22 1.03
CA VAL A 528 4.86 32.31 2.18
C VAL A 528 5.74 32.85 3.30
N ALA A 529 6.16 34.12 3.21
CA ALA A 529 6.95 34.78 4.23
C ALA A 529 6.25 34.70 5.61
N GLY A 530 7.03 34.38 6.65
CA GLY A 530 6.54 34.25 8.04
C GLY A 530 5.90 32.90 8.38
N ARG A 531 5.55 32.06 7.40
CA ARG A 531 5.02 30.70 7.61
C ARG A 531 5.85 29.61 6.95
N ALA A 532 7.08 29.93 6.55
CA ALA A 532 7.99 29.00 5.90
C ALA A 532 9.34 28.92 6.63
N MET A 533 9.93 27.72 6.64
CA MET A 533 11.28 27.47 7.14
C MET A 533 12.13 26.93 6.00
N LEU A 534 13.37 27.43 5.89
CA LEU A 534 14.36 26.93 4.94
C LEU A 534 15.21 25.87 5.65
N VAL A 535 15.20 24.66 5.13
CA VAL A 535 15.64 23.47 5.83
C VAL A 535 16.62 22.64 5.01
N ARG A 536 17.36 21.77 5.71
CA ARG A 536 18.17 20.69 5.13
C ARG A 536 17.33 19.43 4.99
N ALA A 537 17.54 18.70 3.90
CA ALA A 537 16.97 17.38 3.71
C ALA A 537 17.64 16.39 4.69
N LEU A 538 16.82 15.55 5.32
CA LEU A 538 17.28 14.54 6.28
C LEU A 538 16.74 13.16 5.90
N ASP A 539 17.47 12.11 6.27
CA ASP A 539 16.96 10.74 6.26
C ASP A 539 16.13 10.49 7.53
N MET A 540 14.81 10.67 7.41
CA MET A 540 13.88 10.69 8.53
C MET A 540 13.74 9.32 9.21
N GLN A 541 13.83 9.31 10.55
CA GLN A 541 13.60 8.11 11.35
C GLN A 541 12.10 7.78 11.39
N PRO A 542 11.70 6.50 11.28
CA PRO A 542 10.30 6.09 11.21
C PRO A 542 9.61 6.05 12.59
N ILE A 543 10.02 6.92 13.52
CA ILE A 543 9.60 6.93 14.92
C ILE A 543 9.12 8.32 15.30
N GLU A 544 7.85 8.42 15.70
CA GLU A 544 7.33 9.59 16.38
C GLU A 544 7.73 9.52 17.85
N CYS A 545 8.62 10.42 18.25
CA CYS A 545 9.23 10.43 19.58
C CYS A 545 8.35 11.23 20.53
N VAL A 546 7.36 10.57 21.13
CA VAL A 546 6.46 11.21 22.10
C VAL A 546 7.05 11.11 23.50
N VAL A 547 7.08 12.24 24.21
CA VAL A 547 7.46 12.32 25.62
C VAL A 547 6.29 12.86 26.43
N ARG A 548 6.02 12.23 27.57
CA ARG A 548 4.91 12.59 28.47
C ARG A 548 5.45 12.87 29.86
N GLY A 549 5.09 14.01 30.43
CA GLY A 549 5.29 14.28 31.87
C GLY A 549 3.98 14.31 32.64
N TYR A 550 2.83 14.25 31.96
CA TYR A 550 1.50 14.18 32.57
C TYR A 550 0.67 13.10 31.88
N LEU A 551 -0.20 12.43 32.66
CA LEU A 551 -1.01 11.32 32.19
C LEU A 551 -2.31 11.82 31.54
N THR A 552 -2.41 11.73 30.21
CA THR A 552 -3.60 12.17 29.45
C THR A 552 -3.71 11.46 28.10
N GLY A 553 -4.80 11.71 27.38
CA GLY A 553 -5.01 11.24 26.02
C GLY A 553 -4.91 9.71 25.88
N SER A 554 -4.21 9.24 24.84
CA SER A 554 -4.01 7.81 24.60
C SER A 554 -3.27 7.09 25.74
N GLY A 555 -2.35 7.77 26.43
CA GLY A 555 -1.67 7.19 27.59
C GLY A 555 -2.59 6.95 28.78
N TRP A 556 -3.57 7.85 29.01
CA TRP A 556 -4.60 7.62 30.02
C TRP A 556 -5.47 6.40 29.69
N VAL A 557 -5.87 6.25 28.41
CA VAL A 557 -6.69 5.11 27.97
C VAL A 557 -5.97 3.78 28.19
N GLU A 558 -4.69 3.67 27.85
CA GLU A 558 -3.90 2.45 28.10
C GLU A 558 -3.73 2.19 29.61
N TYR A 559 -3.40 3.22 30.40
CA TYR A 559 -3.23 3.08 31.85
C TYR A 559 -4.50 2.56 32.55
N GLN A 560 -5.69 2.96 32.09
CA GLN A 560 -6.95 2.44 32.61
C GLN A 560 -7.15 0.94 32.33
N ASP A 561 -6.60 0.43 31.24
CA ASP A 561 -6.77 -0.97 30.82
C ASP A 561 -5.72 -1.89 31.46
N SER A 562 -4.45 -1.49 31.45
CA SER A 562 -3.32 -2.36 31.83
C SER A 562 -2.41 -1.79 32.93
N GLY A 563 -2.63 -0.54 33.39
CA GLY A 563 -1.70 0.14 34.30
C GLY A 563 -0.36 0.51 33.67
N THR A 564 -0.25 0.45 32.34
CA THR A 564 0.97 0.76 31.58
C THR A 564 0.75 1.88 30.57
N VAL A 565 1.85 2.45 30.07
CA VAL A 565 1.87 3.27 28.85
C VAL A 565 3.04 2.84 27.97
N CYS A 566 2.78 2.38 26.74
CA CYS A 566 3.78 1.76 25.86
C CYS A 566 4.59 0.63 26.55
N GLY A 567 3.94 -0.12 27.44
CA GLY A 567 4.57 -1.19 28.23
C GLY A 567 5.33 -0.73 29.48
N ILE A 568 5.42 0.57 29.75
CA ILE A 568 6.02 1.12 30.98
C ILE A 568 4.97 1.10 32.09
N ALA A 569 5.22 0.35 33.17
CA ALA A 569 4.32 0.29 34.32
C ALA A 569 4.33 1.61 35.11
N LEU A 570 3.14 2.14 35.41
CA LEU A 570 2.97 3.38 36.18
C LEU A 570 2.43 3.10 37.59
N PRO A 571 2.68 3.98 38.57
CA PRO A 571 2.12 3.86 39.91
C PRO A 571 0.60 3.78 39.89
N ALA A 572 0.01 3.00 40.81
CA ALA A 572 -1.44 2.94 40.98
C ALA A 572 -2.01 4.26 41.55
N GLY A 573 -3.27 4.56 41.22
CA GLY A 573 -4.00 5.69 41.79
C GLY A 573 -3.84 7.03 41.08
N LEU A 574 -3.21 7.04 39.89
CA LEU A 574 -3.15 8.24 39.05
C LEU A 574 -4.52 8.51 38.40
N ALA A 575 -4.87 9.79 38.23
CA ALA A 575 -6.04 10.24 37.50
C ALA A 575 -5.65 10.98 36.20
N ASN A 576 -6.62 11.14 35.29
CA ASN A 576 -6.42 11.90 34.05
C ASN A 576 -6.05 13.36 34.37
N GLY A 577 -4.90 13.79 33.86
CA GLY A 577 -4.30 15.10 34.09
C GLY A 577 -3.22 15.13 35.17
N ASP A 578 -2.93 14.01 35.86
CA ASP A 578 -1.92 14.00 36.91
C ASP A 578 -0.49 14.01 36.37
N ARG A 579 0.42 14.60 37.15
CA ARG A 579 1.86 14.63 36.85
C ARG A 579 2.45 13.23 37.06
N LEU A 580 3.26 12.78 36.11
CA LEU A 580 4.02 11.55 36.24
C LEU A 580 5.22 11.75 37.19
N PRO A 581 5.68 10.70 37.89
CA PRO A 581 6.85 10.80 38.76
C PRO A 581 8.10 11.29 38.03
N GLU A 582 8.28 10.83 36.79
CA GLU A 582 9.30 11.27 35.86
C GLU A 582 8.74 11.29 34.44
N PRO A 583 9.26 12.14 33.53
CA PRO A 583 8.88 12.09 32.13
C PRO A 583 9.25 10.75 31.50
N ILE A 584 8.35 10.19 30.69
CA ILE A 584 8.53 8.90 30.03
C ILE A 584 8.54 9.06 28.51
N PHE A 585 9.35 8.22 27.85
CA PHE A 585 9.42 8.11 26.40
C PHE A 585 8.42 7.04 25.91
N THR A 586 7.44 7.45 25.12
CA THR A 586 6.32 6.60 24.67
C THR A 586 6.23 6.63 23.14
N PRO A 587 7.13 5.94 22.42
CA PRO A 587 7.27 6.09 20.99
C PRO A 587 6.06 5.57 20.22
N ALA A 588 5.83 6.12 19.03
CA ALA A 588 4.89 5.57 18.06
C ALA A 588 5.59 5.30 16.72
N PHE A 589 5.24 4.19 16.08
CA PHE A 589 5.71 3.86 14.74
C PHE A 589 4.89 4.66 13.72
N LYS A 590 5.59 5.38 12.85
CA LYS A 590 4.97 6.15 11.77
C LYS A 590 4.61 5.19 10.64
N ALA A 591 3.35 4.78 10.58
CA ALA A 591 2.90 3.79 9.60
C ALA A 591 2.89 4.40 8.18
N PRO A 592 3.02 3.58 7.11
CA PRO A 592 2.88 4.06 5.74
C PRO A 592 1.53 4.77 5.52
N LEU A 593 1.52 5.77 4.62
CA LEU A 593 0.36 6.66 4.41
C LEU A 593 -0.94 5.87 4.18
N GLY A 594 -1.92 6.02 5.09
CA GLY A 594 -3.22 5.31 5.05
C GLY A 594 -3.46 4.35 6.22
N GLU A 595 -2.42 4.06 7.00
CA GLU A 595 -2.50 3.33 8.27
C GLU A 595 -2.35 4.32 9.45
N HIS A 596 -2.86 3.95 10.64
CA HIS A 596 -2.77 4.79 11.83
C HIS A 596 -1.42 4.59 12.51
N ASP A 597 -0.85 5.67 13.08
CA ASP A 597 0.35 5.58 13.92
C ASP A 597 0.07 4.65 15.11
N GLU A 598 1.00 3.73 15.35
CA GLU A 598 0.85 2.69 16.37
C GLU A 598 1.80 3.00 17.54
N ASN A 599 1.27 3.09 18.76
CA ASN A 599 2.12 3.15 19.96
C ASN A 599 2.93 1.86 20.07
N ILE A 600 4.24 1.98 20.18
CA ILE A 600 5.17 0.85 20.26
C ILE A 600 5.97 0.90 21.57
N SER A 601 6.52 -0.23 21.99
CA SER A 601 7.44 -0.28 23.13
C SER A 601 8.83 0.23 22.73
N TYR A 602 9.65 0.57 23.73
CA TYR A 602 11.05 0.97 23.49
C TYR A 602 11.87 -0.15 22.85
N GLU A 603 11.63 -1.41 23.24
CA GLU A 603 12.27 -2.58 22.65
C GLU A 603 11.95 -2.67 21.16
N ARG A 604 10.69 -2.38 20.78
CA ARG A 604 10.30 -2.34 19.38
C ARG A 604 10.98 -1.18 18.63
N THR A 605 11.20 -0.03 19.27
CA THR A 605 12.04 1.04 18.70
C THR A 605 13.48 0.55 18.44
N VAL A 606 14.10 -0.15 19.40
CA VAL A 606 15.44 -0.74 19.25
C VAL A 606 15.50 -1.72 18.07
N GLU A 607 14.47 -2.54 17.87
CA GLU A 607 14.38 -3.46 16.72
C GLU A 607 14.30 -2.72 15.38
N LEU A 608 13.65 -1.55 15.35
CA LEU A 608 13.38 -0.79 14.11
C LEU A 608 14.59 0.05 13.66
N VAL A 609 15.26 0.73 14.59
CA VAL A 609 16.32 1.70 14.26
C VAL A 609 17.70 1.32 14.80
N GLY A 610 17.81 0.21 15.53
CA GLY A 610 19.03 -0.21 16.22
C GLY A 610 19.18 0.43 17.60
N ALA A 611 19.99 -0.21 18.45
CA ALA A 611 20.14 0.18 19.86
C ALA A 611 20.71 1.59 20.06
N ASP A 612 21.73 1.96 19.28
CA ASP A 612 22.41 3.25 19.43
C ASP A 612 21.50 4.42 19.04
N VAL A 613 20.78 4.29 17.91
CA VAL A 613 19.84 5.33 17.45
C VAL A 613 18.63 5.40 18.38
N ALA A 614 18.09 4.26 18.83
CA ALA A 614 16.97 4.24 19.77
C ALA A 614 17.31 4.94 21.10
N ALA A 615 18.53 4.71 21.62
CA ALA A 615 19.01 5.42 22.81
C ALA A 615 19.13 6.93 22.57
N GLN A 616 19.71 7.34 21.44
CA GLN A 616 19.82 8.77 21.10
C GLN A 616 18.45 9.45 20.95
N LEU A 617 17.48 8.79 20.29
CA LEU A 617 16.11 9.27 20.15
C LEU A 617 15.46 9.47 21.52
N ARG A 618 15.51 8.46 22.39
CA ARG A 618 14.94 8.51 23.73
C ARG A 618 15.58 9.62 24.57
N ASP A 619 16.90 9.60 24.67
CA ASP A 619 17.64 10.46 25.59
C ASP A 619 17.57 11.93 25.14
N THR A 620 17.67 12.18 23.83
CA THR A 620 17.52 13.54 23.27
C THR A 620 16.09 14.05 23.42
N SER A 621 15.07 13.21 23.20
CA SER A 621 13.67 13.61 23.38
C SER A 621 13.35 13.97 24.84
N LEU A 622 13.83 13.17 25.79
CA LEU A 622 13.68 13.43 27.23
C LEU A 622 14.41 14.71 27.66
N GLU A 623 15.61 14.96 27.12
CA GLU A 623 16.37 16.18 27.35
C GLU A 623 15.61 17.41 26.86
N ILE A 624 15.16 17.40 25.59
CA ILE A 624 14.39 18.51 24.99
C ILE A 624 13.10 18.74 25.79
N TYR A 625 12.35 17.69 26.11
CA TYR A 625 11.14 17.78 26.91
C TYR A 625 11.41 18.45 28.26
N THR A 626 12.45 18.03 28.97
CA THR A 626 12.77 18.54 30.31
C THR A 626 13.12 20.02 30.29
N ARG A 627 13.90 20.45 29.28
CA ARG A 627 14.22 21.87 29.07
C ARG A 627 12.97 22.68 28.74
N ALA A 628 12.17 22.20 27.79
CA ALA A 628 10.95 22.86 27.35
C ALA A 628 9.91 22.97 28.47
N ALA A 629 9.73 21.91 29.26
CA ALA A 629 8.81 21.89 30.40
C ALA A 629 9.22 22.93 31.46
N ARG A 630 10.52 23.06 31.76
CA ARG A 630 11.02 24.08 32.69
C ARG A 630 10.75 25.50 32.20
N ILE A 631 11.01 25.75 30.91
CA ILE A 631 10.74 27.06 30.29
C ILE A 631 9.24 27.35 30.33
N ALA A 632 8.38 26.39 29.97
CA ALA A 632 6.94 26.53 30.02
C ALA A 632 6.44 26.80 31.46
N GLU A 633 6.93 26.06 32.45
CA GLU A 633 6.57 26.25 33.87
C GLU A 633 6.92 27.67 34.35
N ALA A 634 8.09 28.19 33.97
CA ALA A 634 8.50 29.57 34.29
C ALA A 634 7.59 30.64 33.65
N LYS A 635 6.87 30.29 32.58
CA LYS A 635 5.90 31.14 31.88
C LYS A 635 4.44 30.86 32.31
N GLY A 636 4.24 30.11 33.39
CA GLY A 636 2.89 29.78 33.91
C GLY A 636 2.12 28.78 33.04
N LEU A 637 2.84 27.92 32.31
CA LEU A 637 2.29 26.89 31.44
C LEU A 637 2.76 25.50 31.90
N ILE A 638 1.96 24.48 31.62
CA ILE A 638 2.35 23.07 31.78
C ILE A 638 2.50 22.46 30.41
N LEU A 639 3.68 21.94 30.09
CA LEU A 639 3.86 21.01 28.96
C LEU A 639 3.47 19.61 29.43
N ALA A 640 2.36 19.08 28.93
CA ALA A 640 1.82 17.79 29.34
C ALA A 640 2.47 16.63 28.59
N ASP A 641 2.50 16.74 27.26
CA ASP A 641 3.21 15.86 26.35
C ASP A 641 3.59 16.60 25.06
N THR A 642 4.55 16.05 24.33
CA THR A 642 4.96 16.56 23.02
C THR A 642 5.52 15.45 22.16
N LYS A 643 5.42 15.63 20.85
CA LYS A 643 5.99 14.77 19.84
C LYS A 643 7.17 15.46 19.15
N PHE A 644 8.25 14.70 18.94
CA PHE A 644 9.38 15.11 18.13
C PHE A 644 9.56 14.16 16.93
N GLU A 645 10.09 14.70 15.84
CA GLU A 645 10.54 13.91 14.70
C GLU A 645 12.04 14.17 14.50
N PHE A 646 12.79 13.14 14.13
CA PHE A 646 14.23 13.23 13.92
C PHE A 646 14.61 12.59 12.59
N GLY A 647 15.69 13.09 12.00
CA GLY A 647 16.34 12.46 10.86
C GLY A 647 17.86 12.46 11.03
N LEU A 648 18.55 11.68 10.20
CA LEU A 648 20.00 11.71 10.10
C LEU A 648 20.40 12.68 8.99
N ASP A 649 21.39 13.54 9.28
CA ASP A 649 22.03 14.35 8.25
C ASP A 649 23.08 13.54 7.46
N GLU A 650 23.72 14.17 6.47
CA GLU A 650 24.73 13.50 5.63
C GLU A 650 25.93 12.96 6.42
N ALA A 651 26.24 13.55 7.58
CA ALA A 651 27.29 13.10 8.48
C ALA A 651 26.84 11.97 9.43
N GLY A 652 25.56 11.57 9.36
CA GLY A 652 24.96 10.58 10.26
C GLY A 652 24.60 11.14 11.64
N THR A 653 24.49 12.47 11.78
CA THR A 653 24.12 13.12 13.04
C THR A 653 22.61 13.15 13.21
N LEU A 654 22.13 12.68 14.36
CA LEU A 654 20.72 12.77 14.71
C LEU A 654 20.29 14.24 14.88
N THR A 655 19.35 14.65 14.05
CA THR A 655 18.95 16.05 13.86
C THR A 655 17.45 16.21 14.04
N LEU A 656 17.05 17.19 14.85
CA LEU A 656 15.65 17.51 15.15
C LEU A 656 14.97 18.11 13.91
N ALA A 657 13.84 17.54 13.53
CA ALA A 657 13.11 17.80 12.28
C ALA A 657 11.73 18.44 12.52
N ASP A 658 11.11 18.95 11.45
CA ASP A 658 9.71 19.40 11.39
C ASP A 658 9.36 20.59 12.31
N GLU A 659 8.11 20.74 12.75
CA GLU A 659 7.76 21.70 13.80
C GLU A 659 8.13 21.14 15.17
N VAL A 660 8.44 22.02 16.12
CA VAL A 660 8.83 21.60 17.47
C VAL A 660 8.11 22.44 18.50
N LEU A 661 7.52 21.75 19.48
CA LEU A 661 6.96 22.35 20.70
C LEU A 661 5.83 23.36 20.45
N THR A 662 5.07 23.20 19.36
CA THR A 662 3.94 24.05 18.99
C THR A 662 2.60 23.52 19.53
N SER A 663 1.53 24.30 19.39
CA SER A 663 0.16 23.84 19.71
C SER A 663 -0.31 22.63 18.89
N ASP A 664 0.36 22.31 17.78
CA ASP A 664 0.01 21.17 16.92
C ASP A 664 0.80 19.90 17.29
N SER A 665 2.04 20.05 17.77
CA SER A 665 2.91 18.95 18.18
C SER A 665 2.84 18.64 19.69
N SER A 666 2.27 19.53 20.49
CA SER A 666 2.39 19.50 21.96
C SER A 666 1.11 19.93 22.66
N ARG A 667 0.90 19.38 23.86
CA ARG A 667 -0.21 19.76 24.74
C ARG A 667 0.29 20.70 25.82
N TYR A 668 -0.14 21.96 25.75
CA TYR A 668 0.09 22.94 26.79
C TYR A 668 -1.18 23.18 27.60
N TRP A 669 -1.07 23.27 28.91
CA TRP A 669 -2.15 23.64 29.83
C TRP A 669 -1.81 24.89 30.62
N ASP A 670 -2.83 25.59 31.10
CA ASP A 670 -2.65 26.71 32.02
C ASP A 670 -2.30 26.19 33.42
N ALA A 671 -1.17 26.62 33.97
CA ALA A 671 -0.67 26.08 35.25
C ALA A 671 -1.60 26.40 36.43
N GLU A 672 -2.25 27.57 36.42
CA GLU A 672 -3.17 27.97 37.48
C GLU A 672 -4.48 27.19 37.40
N ALA A 673 -5.01 26.98 36.19
CA ALA A 673 -6.16 26.13 35.96
C ALA A 673 -5.90 24.67 36.38
N TRP A 674 -4.71 24.14 36.08
CA TRP A 674 -4.32 22.80 36.51
C TRP A 674 -4.24 22.63 38.03
N ARG A 675 -3.76 23.66 38.73
CA ARG A 675 -3.59 23.69 40.19
C ARG A 675 -4.91 23.86 40.95
N THR A 676 -5.82 24.69 40.42
CA THR A 676 -7.06 25.08 41.10
C THR A 676 -8.31 24.35 40.61
N GLY A 677 -8.24 23.75 39.41
CA GLY A 677 -9.36 23.04 38.80
C GLY A 677 -9.79 21.82 39.62
N THR A 678 -11.09 21.67 39.82
CA THR A 678 -11.68 20.53 40.56
C THR A 678 -12.15 19.39 39.65
N THR A 679 -12.15 19.59 38.33
CA THR A 679 -12.49 18.57 37.32
C THR A 679 -11.33 18.36 36.35
N PRO A 680 -11.20 17.17 35.72
CA PRO A 680 -10.15 16.93 34.72
C PRO A 680 -10.21 17.93 33.55
N SER A 681 -11.40 18.29 33.07
CA SER A 681 -11.57 19.26 31.98
C SER A 681 -11.15 20.69 32.37
N ALA A 682 -11.39 21.09 33.63
CA ALA A 682 -10.92 22.38 34.14
C ALA A 682 -9.38 22.39 34.32
N ARG A 683 -8.81 21.29 34.81
CA ARG A 683 -7.36 21.16 35.00
C ARG A 683 -6.59 21.13 33.68
N MET A 684 -7.17 20.54 32.63
CA MET A 684 -6.55 20.38 31.32
C MET A 684 -6.99 21.48 30.33
N ALA A 685 -7.11 22.72 30.80
CA ALA A 685 -7.46 23.87 29.97
C ALA A 685 -6.37 24.10 28.91
N SER A 686 -6.58 23.55 27.71
CA SER A 686 -5.54 23.40 26.70
C SER A 686 -5.42 24.57 25.72
N PHE A 687 -4.19 24.79 25.27
CA PHE A 687 -3.81 25.70 24.18
C PHE A 687 -3.66 24.97 22.82
N ASP A 688 -3.95 23.67 22.76
CA ASP A 688 -3.92 22.85 21.55
C ASP A 688 -5.31 22.76 20.85
N LYS A 689 -5.41 21.92 19.82
CA LYS A 689 -6.66 21.64 19.06
C LYS A 689 -7.75 20.93 19.86
N GLN A 690 -7.61 20.70 21.17
CA GLN A 690 -8.53 19.90 21.96
C GLN A 690 -9.96 20.42 21.88
N ARG A 691 -10.15 21.75 21.88
CA ARG A 691 -11.47 22.36 21.66
C ARG A 691 -12.11 22.00 20.32
N VAL A 692 -11.31 21.90 19.25
CA VAL A 692 -11.80 21.45 17.93
C VAL A 692 -12.21 19.98 18.00
N ARG A 693 -11.41 19.13 18.67
CA ARG A 693 -11.74 17.72 18.87
C ARG A 693 -13.01 17.51 19.70
N ASP A 694 -13.16 18.26 20.78
CA ASP A 694 -14.31 18.19 21.67
C ASP A 694 -15.58 18.63 20.95
N TRP A 695 -15.50 19.72 20.18
CA TRP A 695 -16.64 20.18 19.38
C TRP A 695 -17.02 19.15 18.31
N LEU A 696 -16.06 18.58 17.59
CA LEU A 696 -16.34 17.53 16.60
C LEU A 696 -16.93 16.28 17.25
N ALA A 697 -16.38 15.81 18.38
CA ALA A 697 -16.90 14.63 19.08
C ALA A 697 -18.34 14.82 19.58
N ALA A 698 -18.75 16.05 19.90
CA ALA A 698 -20.11 16.37 20.30
C ALA A 698 -21.09 16.55 19.13
N ASN A 699 -20.60 16.85 17.92
CA ASN A 699 -21.42 17.26 16.78
C ASN A 699 -21.28 16.36 15.54
N TRP A 700 -20.46 15.31 15.61
CA TRP A 700 -20.19 14.41 14.49
C TRP A 700 -19.93 12.98 14.96
N ASP A 701 -20.52 12.02 14.27
CA ASP A 701 -20.37 10.58 14.51
C ASP A 701 -19.09 9.99 13.88
N LYS A 702 -18.23 10.84 13.30
CA LYS A 702 -16.98 10.49 12.61
C LYS A 702 -17.19 9.68 11.33
N GLN A 703 -18.39 9.72 10.74
CA GLN A 703 -18.70 9.10 9.45
C GLN A 703 -18.96 10.17 8.38
N GLY A 704 -18.46 9.92 7.17
CA GLY A 704 -18.64 10.83 6.03
C GLY A 704 -17.79 12.10 6.12
N THR A 705 -18.30 13.21 5.61
CA THR A 705 -17.61 14.50 5.61
C THR A 705 -17.75 15.20 6.97
N PRO A 706 -16.66 15.71 7.58
CA PRO A 706 -16.76 16.47 8.83
C PRO A 706 -17.64 17.72 8.68
N PRO A 707 -18.40 18.11 9.73
CA PRO A 707 -19.15 19.35 9.71
C PRO A 707 -18.20 20.56 9.74
N ALA A 708 -18.62 21.65 9.08
CA ALA A 708 -17.87 22.90 9.07
C ALA A 708 -17.73 23.49 10.49
N LEU A 709 -16.53 23.96 10.84
CA LEU A 709 -16.24 24.53 12.14
C LEU A 709 -16.98 25.87 12.33
N PRO A 710 -17.69 26.08 13.45
CA PRO A 710 -18.31 27.36 13.75
C PRO A 710 -17.26 28.46 13.91
N GLY A 711 -17.55 29.66 13.43
CA GLY A 711 -16.63 30.80 13.53
C GLY A 711 -16.16 31.10 14.96
N ALA A 712 -16.99 30.83 15.98
CA ALA A 712 -16.61 30.96 17.38
C ALA A 712 -15.51 29.97 17.80
N VAL A 713 -15.59 28.70 17.35
CA VAL A 713 -14.57 27.68 17.63
C VAL A 713 -13.25 28.05 16.95
N VAL A 714 -13.32 28.53 15.71
CA VAL A 714 -12.16 29.03 14.95
C VAL A 714 -11.51 30.21 15.69
N ALA A 715 -12.28 31.27 15.99
CA ALA A 715 -11.76 32.47 16.64
C ALA A 715 -11.13 32.19 18.02
N GLN A 716 -11.76 31.33 18.82
CA GLN A 716 -11.21 30.94 20.12
C GLN A 716 -9.93 30.11 19.97
N THR A 717 -9.83 29.28 18.92
CA THR A 717 -8.64 28.46 18.61
C THR A 717 -7.48 29.34 18.17
N THR A 718 -7.71 30.27 17.27
CA THR A 718 -6.71 31.29 16.91
C THR A 718 -6.27 32.09 18.14
N ALA A 719 -7.20 32.53 19.00
CA ALA A 719 -6.87 33.28 20.21
C ALA A 719 -5.97 32.49 21.15
N LYS A 720 -6.22 31.20 21.35
CA LYS A 720 -5.37 30.33 22.19
C LYS A 720 -3.98 30.11 21.61
N TYR A 721 -3.86 29.99 20.29
CA TYR A 721 -2.56 29.84 19.63
C TYR A 721 -1.72 31.12 19.81
N ARG A 722 -2.33 32.30 19.63
CA ARG A 722 -1.67 33.59 19.89
C ARG A 722 -1.28 33.75 21.36
N GLU A 723 -2.18 33.40 22.27
CA GLU A 723 -1.94 33.48 23.71
C GLU A 723 -0.76 32.59 24.13
N LEU A 724 -0.67 31.36 23.60
CA LEU A 724 0.45 30.46 23.89
C LEU A 724 1.79 31.07 23.43
N LEU A 725 1.84 31.52 22.18
CA LEU A 725 3.04 32.17 21.63
C LEU A 725 3.43 33.36 22.51
N GLN A 726 2.49 34.26 22.79
CA GLN A 726 2.73 35.45 23.62
C GLN A 726 3.28 35.09 25.00
N ARG A 727 2.70 34.10 25.69
CA ARG A 727 3.17 33.70 27.03
C ARG A 727 4.55 33.07 27.00
N LEU A 728 4.85 32.24 26.01
CA LEU A 728 6.16 31.59 25.91
C LEU A 728 7.28 32.59 25.57
N THR A 729 7.00 33.57 24.70
CA THR A 729 8.00 34.52 24.20
C THR A 729 8.07 35.84 24.95
N ALA A 730 7.12 36.14 25.84
CA ALA A 730 7.18 37.31 26.74
C ALA A 730 8.28 37.12 27.78
#